data_AF-A0A8J4DR47-F1
#
_entry.id   AF-A0A8J4DR47-F1
#
_cell.length_a   1.000
_cell.length_b   1.000
_cell.length_c   1.000
_cell.angle_alpha   90.00
_cell.angle_beta   90.00
_cell.angle_gamma   90.00
#
_symmetry.space_group_name_H-M   'P 1'
#
loop_
_entity.id
_entity.type
_entity.pdbx_description
1 polymer ?
#
loop_
_entity_poly.entity_id
_entity_poly.type
_entity_poly.pdbx_seq_one_letter_code
_entity_poly.pdbx_strand_id
1 'polypeptide(L)'
;MGLPARQHRPDPSFVGREDELAHLDRRLTQAAAGVPYAVLVRGEAGVGKSRLLREFAQRARAADALVLSGSCVPLGAGELPYAPLIDALRRLVREVGEPTLLRLAAQPYADLADLIRDFSDTVPEPVGEPRSQLRIFGAVLRLLDRLGTDRPVLLTLEDLQWADPSTLDLLAYVIPAQTDERVLVVCSYRTGDLPPRHPLRAVVAELALARRVDQLDLVPFTRTELRAFLATLTGAPVAPETAAHVHELSDGNAFFSEELVMAGVIERGDPTAPAVRLPGSLRDLVLTRFELLGDDAREVLRIAAVAGRRVGHRLLAGVCDLPARRMTAALRECVAQHMLLTDPDDDGYLFRHALVREAVYQDLLPGERVELHAAVAAVLTADRRLGRTEDLTFGAQLSYHWYEAGAYAEALAAAVRAGDTAIRVRAFREAELQYRRAVGLWSRVPDPAAVTGTTHVRLLARAADASRWSGRTEQAVELVREALAEIDAADRAQAGELCERLGRYLWEAADTAGSQQAYAAALRCLADEPDSAVSARVLAGQATAEVRAGRYSAGLRIGVRAVELARRVGAKAEEGQALNTVGVARTMTGRVEEGIAALRSALQIAEATDRIEELFRGYGNLMLALEHAGRLEESVRVALEGLDRARRLGLQHTRGGGVLANNAGAVLASLGRWDEATALLADLVEERPVRESLYPRLTLAEIEVGRGRFADAERHLAAVREEGDSLREPKFVASRHACEAECALWRRQFDDVGATVAAGLAAIGDSEQFVLLLRLHALGLRGAADRWLRLSALHRAGSEELARVEAAIVAHRGAVDALVDSPAWSPLPEARALHLLCLAERDRIADAPDPAKWGAAADAWDAFGRPFPAAYARWRQAEAAVVRRDSAVATTAARSAHAAAERLGAEALRAEVESLARRARLDLRAGAAPPPPRRRPADPFGLTAREREVLRLICDGSTNRRIARTLFIAEKTAGVHVSNILMKLGVTSRGEAAAAAHRLGIFDPDDSGPNEGPAP
;
A
#
# COMPACT_ATOMS: atom_id res chain seq x y z
N MET A 1 -52.00 36.62 -37.60
CA MET A 1 -52.24 36.26 -36.19
C MET A 1 -51.01 35.54 -35.69
N GLY A 2 -50.23 36.22 -34.85
CA GLY A 2 -48.93 35.73 -34.36
C GLY A 2 -49.08 34.67 -33.28
N LEU A 3 -48.32 33.59 -33.43
CA LEU A 3 -48.14 32.56 -32.41
C LEU A 3 -47.41 33.17 -31.19
N PRO A 4 -47.82 32.87 -29.95
CA PRO A 4 -47.17 33.43 -28.76
C PRO A 4 -45.76 32.86 -28.61
N ALA A 5 -44.81 33.75 -28.30
CA ALA A 5 -43.43 33.42 -28.00
C ALA A 5 -43.35 32.41 -26.84
N ARG A 6 -42.71 31.27 -27.08
CA ARG A 6 -42.43 30.26 -26.06
C ARG A 6 -41.41 30.82 -25.07
N GLN A 7 -41.87 31.10 -23.85
CA GLN A 7 -41.00 31.41 -22.71
C GLN A 7 -40.10 30.20 -22.43
N HIS A 8 -38.79 30.39 -22.60
CA HIS A 8 -37.79 29.53 -21.98
C HIS A 8 -37.93 29.71 -20.46
N ARG A 9 -38.45 28.71 -19.75
CA ARG A 9 -38.65 28.82 -18.31
C ARG A 9 -37.32 28.67 -17.57
N PRO A 10 -37.03 29.52 -16.58
CA PRO A 10 -35.89 29.31 -15.70
C PRO A 10 -36.08 28.00 -14.93
N ASP A 11 -34.97 27.32 -14.69
CA ASP A 11 -34.90 26.17 -13.78
C ASP A 11 -35.49 26.58 -12.40
N PRO A 12 -36.33 25.75 -11.75
CA PRO A 12 -36.93 26.11 -10.46
C PRO A 12 -35.84 26.44 -9.44
N SER A 13 -36.05 27.49 -8.63
CA SER A 13 -35.07 27.89 -7.60
C SER A 13 -34.73 26.72 -6.69
N PHE A 14 -33.47 26.61 -6.27
CA PHE A 14 -33.05 25.56 -5.34
C PHE A 14 -33.76 25.77 -3.99
N VAL A 15 -34.45 24.74 -3.48
CA VAL A 15 -35.28 24.81 -2.26
C VAL A 15 -34.88 23.68 -1.31
N GLY A 16 -34.72 24.03 -0.03
CA GLY A 16 -34.29 23.12 1.01
C GLY A 16 -32.81 22.73 0.84
N ARG A 17 -32.37 21.77 1.67
CA ARG A 17 -31.01 21.21 1.63
C ARG A 17 -29.88 22.14 2.05
N GLU A 18 -30.20 23.17 2.84
CA GLU A 18 -29.21 24.12 3.34
C GLU A 18 -28.16 23.44 4.22
N ASP A 19 -28.57 22.46 5.04
CA ASP A 19 -27.67 21.69 5.91
C ASP A 19 -26.73 20.79 5.12
N GLU A 20 -27.25 20.08 4.11
CA GLU A 20 -26.48 19.23 3.20
C GLU A 20 -25.47 20.05 2.38
N LEU A 21 -25.88 21.21 1.85
CA LEU A 21 -24.96 22.13 1.16
C LEU A 21 -23.89 22.68 2.11
N ALA A 22 -24.27 23.12 3.31
CA ALA A 22 -23.32 23.61 4.30
C ALA A 22 -22.32 22.53 4.72
N HIS A 23 -22.73 21.25 4.75
CA HIS A 23 -21.84 20.13 4.97
C HIS A 23 -20.81 19.97 3.85
N LEU A 24 -21.25 19.98 2.58
CA LEU A 24 -20.35 19.91 1.43
C LEU A 24 -19.38 21.11 1.37
N ASP A 25 -19.86 22.32 1.66
CA ASP A 25 -19.04 23.55 1.71
C ASP A 25 -17.96 23.47 2.81
N ARG A 26 -18.28 22.90 3.99
CA ARG A 26 -17.28 22.64 5.05
C ARG A 26 -16.20 21.67 4.59
N ARG A 27 -16.57 20.59 3.91
CA ARG A 27 -15.60 19.61 3.39
C ARG A 27 -14.74 20.18 2.27
N LEU A 28 -15.30 21.03 1.40
CA LEU A 28 -14.51 21.75 0.39
C LEU A 28 -13.48 22.68 1.03
N THR A 29 -13.86 23.37 2.11
CA THR A 29 -12.95 24.26 2.86
C THR A 29 -11.79 23.46 3.49
N GLN A 30 -12.06 22.28 4.04
CA GLN A 30 -11.02 21.40 4.59
C GLN A 30 -10.11 20.82 3.51
N ALA A 31 -10.68 20.37 2.38
CA ALA A 31 -9.91 19.96 1.22
C ALA A 31 -9.01 21.09 0.71
N ALA A 32 -9.53 22.33 0.63
CA ALA A 32 -8.73 23.49 0.25
C ALA A 32 -7.55 23.78 1.20
N ALA A 33 -7.65 23.36 2.47
CA ALA A 33 -6.60 23.44 3.48
C ALA A 33 -5.63 22.24 3.49
N GLY A 34 -5.71 21.35 2.50
CA GLY A 34 -4.82 20.17 2.38
C GLY A 34 -5.28 18.97 3.20
N VAL A 35 -6.55 18.92 3.60
CA VAL A 35 -7.14 17.74 4.26
C VAL A 35 -8.14 17.11 3.28
N PRO A 36 -7.72 16.10 2.47
CA PRO A 36 -8.60 15.47 1.49
C PRO A 36 -9.79 14.77 2.16
N TYR A 37 -10.94 14.80 1.49
CA TYR A 37 -12.18 14.16 1.94
C TYR A 37 -12.92 13.51 0.78
N ALA A 38 -13.71 12.49 1.09
CA ALA A 38 -14.76 12.01 0.22
C ALA A 38 -16.14 12.09 0.90
N VAL A 39 -17.18 12.38 0.10
CA VAL A 39 -18.57 12.38 0.55
C VAL A 39 -19.39 11.45 -0.33
N LEU A 40 -20.02 10.46 0.29
CA LEU A 40 -20.92 9.52 -0.36
C LEU A 40 -22.37 9.97 -0.13
N VAL A 41 -22.96 10.61 -1.14
CA VAL A 41 -24.34 11.10 -1.12
C VAL A 41 -25.30 9.97 -1.49
N ARG A 42 -26.07 9.49 -0.52
CA ARG A 42 -26.99 8.36 -0.70
C ARG A 42 -28.44 8.81 -0.54
N GLY A 43 -29.34 8.21 -1.31
CA GLY A 43 -30.77 8.48 -1.19
C GLY A 43 -31.60 7.86 -2.30
N GLU A 44 -32.92 7.93 -2.17
CA GLU A 44 -33.86 7.29 -3.11
C GLU A 44 -33.81 7.87 -4.53
N ALA A 45 -34.27 7.10 -5.51
CA ALA A 45 -34.35 7.56 -6.89
C ALA A 45 -35.27 8.79 -6.98
N GLY A 46 -34.84 9.85 -7.68
CA GLY A 46 -35.64 11.07 -7.84
C GLY A 46 -35.66 12.03 -6.64
N VAL A 47 -34.95 11.74 -5.53
CA VAL A 47 -34.98 12.59 -4.32
C VAL A 47 -34.26 13.94 -4.46
N GLY A 48 -33.41 14.12 -5.48
CA GLY A 48 -32.73 15.41 -5.76
C GLY A 48 -31.19 15.39 -5.73
N LYS A 49 -30.54 14.23 -5.63
CA LYS A 49 -29.05 14.10 -5.56
C LYS A 49 -28.31 14.89 -6.66
N SER A 50 -28.67 14.69 -7.92
CA SER A 50 -28.06 15.41 -9.06
C SER A 50 -28.35 16.92 -9.08
N ARG A 51 -29.41 17.37 -8.41
CA ARG A 51 -29.70 18.80 -8.26
C ARG A 51 -28.80 19.42 -7.20
N LEU A 52 -28.64 18.74 -6.05
CA LEU A 52 -27.72 19.12 -4.98
C LEU A 52 -26.28 19.24 -5.50
N LEU A 53 -25.79 18.23 -6.22
CA LEU A 53 -24.42 18.24 -6.75
C LEU A 53 -24.17 19.34 -7.79
N ARG A 54 -25.16 19.65 -8.64
CA ARG A 54 -25.06 20.77 -9.58
C ARG A 54 -25.00 22.13 -8.88
N GLU A 55 -25.84 22.33 -7.87
CA GLU A 55 -25.83 23.55 -7.04
C GLU A 55 -24.48 23.70 -6.32
N PHE A 56 -24.01 22.64 -5.68
CA PHE A 56 -22.71 22.62 -5.02
C PHE A 56 -21.55 22.86 -5.99
N ALA A 57 -21.57 22.26 -7.18
CA ALA A 57 -20.58 22.49 -8.23
C ALA A 57 -20.52 23.96 -8.68
N GLN A 58 -21.65 24.68 -8.72
CA GLN A 58 -21.67 26.11 -9.02
C GLN A 58 -21.04 26.93 -7.89
N ARG A 59 -21.36 26.61 -6.63
CA ARG A 59 -20.74 27.25 -5.45
C ARG A 59 -19.24 27.00 -5.38
N ALA A 60 -18.81 25.78 -5.66
CA ALA A 60 -17.40 25.41 -5.68
C ALA A 60 -16.62 26.22 -6.73
N ARG A 61 -17.17 26.39 -7.95
CA ARG A 61 -16.56 27.29 -8.96
C ARG A 61 -16.49 28.74 -8.49
N ALA A 62 -17.53 29.23 -7.82
CA ALA A 62 -17.53 30.58 -7.26
C ALA A 62 -16.50 30.76 -6.13
N ALA A 63 -16.13 29.66 -5.45
CA ALA A 63 -15.06 29.58 -4.47
C ALA A 63 -13.68 29.23 -5.08
N ASP A 64 -13.51 29.41 -6.40
CA ASP A 64 -12.28 29.16 -7.17
C ASP A 64 -11.82 27.68 -7.21
N ALA A 65 -12.71 26.72 -6.95
CA ALA A 65 -12.39 25.31 -7.13
C ALA A 65 -12.44 24.88 -8.61
N LEU A 66 -11.52 23.99 -9.02
CA LEU A 66 -11.63 23.27 -10.28
C LEU A 66 -12.65 22.14 -10.14
N VAL A 67 -13.73 22.17 -10.92
CA VAL A 67 -14.79 21.17 -10.85
C VAL A 67 -14.72 20.18 -12.01
N LEU A 68 -14.46 18.92 -11.67
CA LEU A 68 -14.45 17.79 -12.57
C LEU A 68 -15.72 16.98 -12.35
N SER A 69 -16.56 16.81 -13.38
CA SER A 69 -17.84 16.10 -13.25
C SER A 69 -17.98 14.99 -14.26
N GLY A 70 -18.28 13.79 -13.76
CA GLY A 70 -18.60 12.60 -14.55
C GLY A 70 -19.90 11.96 -14.10
N SER A 71 -20.65 11.37 -15.03
CA SER A 71 -21.87 10.63 -14.70
C SER A 71 -21.80 9.19 -15.17
N CYS A 72 -22.16 8.26 -14.28
CA CYS A 72 -22.35 6.86 -14.64
C CYS A 72 -23.64 6.71 -15.45
N VAL A 73 -23.60 5.87 -16.49
CA VAL A 73 -24.73 5.65 -17.39
C VAL A 73 -25.16 4.18 -17.33
N PRO A 74 -26.47 3.89 -17.22
CA PRO A 74 -26.97 2.53 -17.26
C PRO A 74 -26.91 2.03 -18.71
N LEU A 75 -25.75 1.53 -19.11
CA LEU A 75 -25.52 0.79 -20.36
C LEU A 75 -25.50 -0.69 -19.98
N GLY A 76 -26.52 -1.45 -20.39
CA GLY A 76 -26.53 -2.89 -20.11
C GLY A 76 -25.24 -3.54 -20.60
N ALA A 77 -24.49 -4.19 -19.70
CA ALA A 77 -23.34 -5.07 -19.94
C ALA A 77 -22.32 -4.62 -21.03
N GLY A 78 -22.22 -3.30 -21.26
CA GLY A 78 -21.44 -2.66 -22.31
C GLY A 78 -20.89 -1.30 -21.85
N GLU A 79 -20.59 -1.21 -20.56
CA GLU A 79 -20.15 0.01 -19.88
C GLU A 79 -18.73 0.41 -20.33
N LEU A 80 -18.50 1.72 -20.51
CA LEU A 80 -17.16 2.26 -20.78
C LEU A 80 -16.33 2.09 -19.52
N PRO A 81 -15.18 1.38 -19.57
CA PRO A 81 -14.29 1.35 -18.42
C PRO A 81 -13.88 2.78 -18.08
N TYR A 82 -13.93 3.13 -16.79
CA TYR A 82 -13.64 4.49 -16.33
C TYR A 82 -14.56 5.55 -16.94
N ALA A 83 -15.80 5.22 -17.35
CA ALA A 83 -16.69 6.13 -18.06
C ALA A 83 -16.81 7.52 -17.43
N PRO A 84 -17.13 7.64 -16.13
CA PRO A 84 -17.32 8.95 -15.53
C PRO A 84 -15.98 9.69 -15.36
N LEU A 85 -14.86 8.99 -15.23
CA LEU A 85 -13.54 9.63 -15.26
C LEU A 85 -13.22 10.19 -16.64
N ILE A 86 -13.44 9.42 -17.70
CA ILE A 86 -13.21 9.87 -19.09
C ILE A 86 -14.07 11.09 -19.41
N ASP A 87 -15.34 11.10 -19.01
CA ASP A 87 -16.25 12.26 -19.16
C ASP A 87 -15.70 13.49 -18.41
N ALA A 88 -15.24 13.31 -17.17
CA ALA A 88 -14.63 14.37 -16.39
C ALA A 88 -13.34 14.92 -17.03
N LEU A 89 -12.45 14.05 -17.53
CA LEU A 89 -11.20 14.42 -18.21
C LEU A 89 -11.47 15.12 -19.54
N ARG A 90 -12.45 14.67 -20.32
CA ARG A 90 -12.82 15.30 -21.59
C ARG A 90 -13.29 16.74 -21.38
N ARG A 91 -14.12 16.98 -20.35
CA ARG A 91 -14.57 18.33 -19.99
C ARG A 91 -13.41 19.20 -19.53
N LEU A 92 -12.49 18.63 -18.73
CA LEU A 92 -11.27 19.31 -18.32
C LEU A 92 -10.41 19.76 -19.52
N VAL A 93 -10.22 18.89 -20.52
CA VAL A 93 -9.49 19.23 -21.75
C VAL A 93 -10.18 20.37 -22.50
N ARG A 94 -11.51 20.37 -22.59
CA ARG A 94 -12.27 21.46 -23.23
C ARG A 94 -12.16 22.79 -22.47
N GLU A 95 -12.13 22.74 -21.14
CA GLU A 95 -12.10 23.94 -20.29
C GLU A 95 -10.70 24.56 -20.19
N VAL A 96 -9.67 23.73 -19.97
CA VAL A 96 -8.30 24.17 -19.67
C VAL A 96 -7.39 24.15 -20.91
N GLY A 97 -7.73 23.35 -21.91
CA GLY A 97 -6.94 23.12 -23.12
C GLY A 97 -5.85 22.07 -22.92
N GLU A 98 -5.71 21.17 -23.90
CA GLU A 98 -4.71 20.08 -23.89
C GLU A 98 -3.25 20.55 -23.72
N PRO A 99 -2.78 21.64 -24.37
CA PRO A 99 -1.40 22.13 -24.18
C PRO A 99 -1.14 22.60 -22.73
N THR A 100 -2.16 23.16 -22.08
CA THR A 100 -2.08 23.60 -20.69
C THR A 100 -2.00 22.40 -19.75
N LEU A 101 -2.77 21.34 -20.00
CA LEU A 101 -2.72 20.10 -19.22
C LEU A 101 -1.37 19.39 -19.37
N LEU A 102 -0.84 19.32 -20.60
CA LEU A 102 0.51 18.79 -20.83
C LEU A 102 1.59 19.61 -20.11
N ARG A 103 1.42 20.93 -19.96
CA ARG A 103 2.34 21.77 -19.19
C ARG A 103 2.18 21.61 -17.68
N LEU A 104 0.95 21.49 -17.19
CA LEU A 104 0.64 21.43 -15.76
C LEU A 104 0.89 20.05 -15.17
N ALA A 105 0.54 18.99 -15.90
CA ALA A 105 0.47 17.60 -15.43
C ALA A 105 1.06 16.59 -16.44
N ALA A 106 2.10 17.00 -17.19
CA ALA A 106 2.77 16.26 -18.27
C ALA A 106 2.78 14.73 -18.12
N GLN A 107 3.54 14.22 -17.15
CA GLN A 107 3.77 12.79 -16.98
C GLN A 107 2.51 12.04 -16.51
N PRO A 108 1.77 12.50 -15.47
CA PRO A 108 0.49 11.89 -15.09
C PRO A 108 -0.53 11.84 -16.24
N TYR A 109 -0.64 12.89 -17.05
CA TYR A 109 -1.56 12.94 -18.18
C TYR A 109 -1.12 11.99 -19.30
N ALA A 110 0.19 11.92 -19.59
CA ALA A 110 0.74 10.95 -20.54
C ALA A 110 0.56 9.49 -20.10
N ASP A 111 0.59 9.20 -18.79
CA ASP A 111 0.32 7.86 -18.27
C ASP A 111 -1.15 7.43 -18.44
N LEU A 112 -2.06 8.39 -18.69
CA LEU A 112 -3.48 8.17 -19.03
C LEU A 112 -3.74 8.13 -20.54
N ALA A 113 -2.69 8.19 -21.36
CA ALA A 113 -2.70 8.09 -22.82
C ALA A 113 -3.70 7.06 -23.37
N ASP A 114 -3.72 5.86 -22.78
CA ASP A 114 -4.59 4.76 -23.23
C ASP A 114 -6.08 5.06 -23.07
N LEU A 115 -6.46 5.92 -22.11
CA LEU A 115 -7.85 6.29 -21.80
C LEU A 115 -8.32 7.56 -22.52
N ILE A 116 -7.40 8.42 -22.93
CA ILE A 116 -7.73 9.75 -23.48
C ILE A 116 -7.47 9.88 -24.99
N ARG A 117 -6.92 8.84 -25.62
CA ARG A 117 -6.54 8.80 -27.04
C ARG A 117 -7.64 9.27 -27.98
N ASP A 118 -8.88 8.91 -27.68
CA ASP A 118 -10.01 9.16 -28.59
C ASP A 118 -10.43 10.64 -28.65
N PHE A 119 -9.91 11.47 -27.76
CA PHE A 119 -10.11 12.93 -27.75
C PHE A 119 -8.80 13.72 -27.55
N SER A 120 -7.65 13.10 -27.83
CA SER A 120 -6.32 13.70 -27.71
C SER A 120 -5.47 13.32 -28.93
N ASP A 121 -5.15 14.32 -29.77
CA ASP A 121 -4.44 14.12 -31.04
C ASP A 121 -2.92 13.92 -30.88
N THR A 122 -2.39 13.95 -29.65
CA THR A 122 -0.95 14.06 -29.37
C THR A 122 -0.28 12.78 -28.83
N VAL A 123 -1.04 11.69 -28.67
CA VAL A 123 -0.60 10.49 -27.95
C VAL A 123 -0.17 9.34 -28.91
N PRO A 124 1.06 8.81 -28.80
CA PRO A 124 1.53 7.68 -29.62
C PRO A 124 0.85 6.33 -29.33
N GLU A 125 0.92 5.38 -30.27
CA GLU A 125 0.45 3.99 -30.04
C GLU A 125 1.33 3.23 -29.03
N PRO A 126 0.72 2.47 -28.10
CA PRO A 126 1.45 1.65 -27.15
C PRO A 126 2.01 0.38 -27.84
N VAL A 127 3.27 0.08 -27.56
CA VAL A 127 3.96 -1.14 -28.02
C VAL A 127 4.27 -2.02 -26.80
N GLY A 128 3.73 -3.23 -26.72
CA GLY A 128 4.10 -4.25 -25.71
C GLY A 128 2.94 -4.98 -25.00
N GLU A 129 3.28 -5.87 -24.06
CA GLU A 129 2.30 -6.60 -23.22
C GLU A 129 1.49 -5.65 -22.30
N PRO A 130 0.22 -5.99 -21.97
CA PRO A 130 -0.61 -5.20 -21.04
C PRO A 130 0.08 -4.95 -19.69
N ARG A 131 0.09 -3.69 -19.24
CA ARG A 131 0.72 -3.23 -18.00
C ARG A 131 -0.28 -3.21 -16.83
N SER A 132 0.20 -3.00 -15.60
CA SER A 132 -0.63 -2.98 -14.38
C SER A 132 -1.68 -1.85 -14.39
N GLN A 133 -2.91 -2.16 -13.96
CA GLN A 133 -4.02 -1.21 -13.74
C GLN A 133 -3.65 -0.12 -12.71
N LEU A 134 -2.81 -0.47 -11.74
CA LEU A 134 -2.30 0.45 -10.71
C LEU A 134 -1.61 1.68 -11.31
N ARG A 135 -1.06 1.59 -12.53
CA ARG A 135 -0.53 2.77 -13.23
C ARG A 135 -1.56 3.84 -13.49
N ILE A 136 -2.74 3.43 -13.96
CA ILE A 136 -3.85 4.35 -14.21
C ILE A 136 -4.24 4.98 -12.89
N PHE A 137 -4.38 4.17 -11.83
CA PHE A 137 -4.81 4.65 -10.52
C PHE A 137 -3.84 5.66 -9.92
N GLY A 138 -2.54 5.34 -9.93
CA GLY A 138 -1.49 6.26 -9.49
C GLY A 138 -1.41 7.51 -10.37
N ALA A 139 -1.64 7.39 -11.67
CA ALA A 139 -1.65 8.54 -12.58
C ALA A 139 -2.84 9.49 -12.32
N VAL A 140 -4.03 8.96 -12.04
CA VAL A 140 -5.20 9.75 -11.64
C VAL A 140 -4.92 10.48 -10.33
N LEU A 141 -4.38 9.79 -9.31
CA LEU A 141 -4.04 10.42 -8.03
C LEU A 141 -3.04 11.57 -8.21
N ARG A 142 -1.96 11.35 -8.97
CA ARG A 142 -0.97 12.41 -9.29
C ARG A 142 -1.56 13.55 -10.11
N LEU A 143 -2.48 13.26 -11.03
CA LEU A 143 -3.16 14.29 -11.80
C LEU A 143 -4.01 15.17 -10.87
N LEU A 144 -4.79 14.57 -9.97
CA LEU A 144 -5.62 15.30 -9.00
C LEU A 144 -4.77 16.15 -8.04
N ASP A 145 -3.69 15.59 -7.50
CA ASP A 145 -2.72 16.32 -6.67
C ASP A 145 -2.14 17.52 -7.42
N ARG A 146 -1.69 17.30 -8.66
CA ARG A 146 -1.07 18.35 -9.47
C ARG A 146 -2.05 19.46 -9.84
N LEU A 147 -3.30 19.12 -10.15
CA LEU A 147 -4.37 20.10 -10.37
C LEU A 147 -4.71 20.85 -9.07
N GLY A 148 -4.62 20.17 -7.92
CA GLY A 148 -4.83 20.70 -6.57
C GLY A 148 -3.79 21.71 -6.09
N THR A 149 -2.60 21.75 -6.73
CA THR A 149 -1.50 22.64 -6.31
C THR A 149 -1.93 24.12 -6.34
N ASP A 150 -2.58 24.55 -7.43
CA ASP A 150 -2.95 25.95 -7.62
C ASP A 150 -4.29 26.27 -6.95
N ARG A 151 -5.29 25.39 -7.11
CA ARG A 151 -6.66 25.57 -6.59
C ARG A 151 -7.27 24.23 -6.17
N PRO A 152 -8.19 24.20 -5.19
CA PRO A 152 -8.80 22.94 -4.76
C PRO A 152 -9.55 22.26 -5.90
N VAL A 153 -9.54 20.93 -5.92
CA VAL A 153 -10.23 20.12 -6.94
C VAL A 153 -11.46 19.47 -6.34
N LEU A 154 -12.60 19.65 -7.00
CA LEU A 154 -13.83 18.91 -6.72
C LEU A 154 -14.06 17.89 -7.83
N LEU A 155 -13.98 16.60 -7.51
CA LEU A 155 -14.33 15.51 -8.41
C LEU A 155 -15.72 14.97 -8.05
N THR A 156 -16.72 15.22 -8.89
CA THR A 156 -18.09 14.69 -8.70
C THR A 156 -18.35 13.51 -9.63
N LEU A 157 -18.68 12.34 -9.07
CA LEU A 157 -19.13 11.18 -9.84
C LEU A 157 -20.58 10.82 -9.50
N GLU A 158 -21.46 10.93 -10.48
CA GLU A 158 -22.90 10.73 -10.27
C GLU A 158 -23.36 9.31 -10.57
N ASP A 159 -24.34 8.84 -9.79
CA ASP A 159 -25.08 7.60 -10.03
C ASP A 159 -24.22 6.31 -10.00
N LEU A 160 -23.36 6.13 -8.99
CA LEU A 160 -22.43 4.99 -8.88
C LEU A 160 -23.09 3.60 -8.92
N GLN A 161 -24.41 3.50 -8.73
CA GLN A 161 -25.14 2.24 -8.96
C GLN A 161 -25.00 1.72 -10.40
N TRP A 162 -24.56 2.56 -11.34
CA TRP A 162 -24.28 2.21 -12.73
C TRP A 162 -22.80 2.39 -13.08
N ALA A 163 -21.92 2.51 -12.08
CA ALA A 163 -20.49 2.61 -12.33
C ALA A 163 -19.95 1.26 -12.83
N ASP A 164 -19.09 1.33 -13.83
CA ASP A 164 -18.31 0.18 -14.27
C ASP A 164 -17.39 -0.31 -13.13
N PRO A 165 -17.09 -1.62 -13.07
CA PRO A 165 -16.23 -2.16 -12.04
C PRO A 165 -14.87 -1.48 -11.93
N SER A 166 -14.25 -1.09 -13.05
CA SER A 166 -12.96 -0.41 -13.05
C SER A 166 -13.01 0.98 -12.41
N THR A 167 -14.09 1.74 -12.60
CA THR A 167 -14.35 2.98 -11.86
C THR A 167 -14.49 2.74 -10.36
N LEU A 168 -15.19 1.67 -9.96
CA LEU A 168 -15.34 1.32 -8.54
C LEU A 168 -14.00 0.95 -7.91
N ASP A 169 -13.17 0.15 -8.60
CA ASP A 169 -11.82 -0.20 -8.17
C ASP A 169 -10.92 1.05 -8.07
N LEU A 170 -11.04 1.99 -9.02
CA LEU A 170 -10.34 3.28 -8.97
C LEU A 170 -10.76 4.10 -7.74
N LEU A 171 -12.06 4.14 -7.41
CA LEU A 171 -12.54 4.88 -6.24
C LEU A 171 -12.08 4.27 -4.92
N ALA A 172 -12.13 2.94 -4.83
CA ALA A 172 -11.59 2.19 -3.70
C ALA A 172 -10.08 2.44 -3.51
N TYR A 173 -9.37 2.78 -4.59
CA TYR A 173 -7.97 3.17 -4.55
C TYR A 173 -7.74 4.65 -4.18
N VAL A 174 -8.34 5.58 -4.94
CA VAL A 174 -8.02 7.01 -4.87
C VAL A 174 -8.52 7.63 -3.58
N ILE A 175 -9.67 7.21 -3.05
CA ILE A 175 -10.23 7.80 -1.84
C ILE A 175 -9.33 7.54 -0.61
N PRO A 176 -8.91 6.30 -0.32
CA PRO A 176 -8.03 6.04 0.83
C PRO A 176 -6.58 6.46 0.62
N ALA A 177 -6.10 6.54 -0.62
CA ALA A 177 -4.70 6.87 -0.92
C ALA A 177 -4.36 8.36 -0.75
N GLN A 178 -5.36 9.23 -0.56
CA GLN A 178 -5.14 10.66 -0.37
C GLN A 178 -4.60 10.97 1.03
N THR A 179 -3.50 11.72 1.09
CA THR A 179 -2.77 12.08 2.31
C THR A 179 -2.95 13.57 2.64
N ASP A 180 -2.56 14.45 1.73
CA ASP A 180 -2.52 15.91 1.88
C ASP A 180 -2.98 16.68 0.62
N GLU A 181 -3.52 15.95 -0.37
CA GLU A 181 -4.01 16.53 -1.62
C GLU A 181 -5.21 17.47 -1.36
N ARG A 182 -5.26 18.59 -2.09
CA ARG A 182 -6.35 19.57 -1.99
C ARG A 182 -7.60 19.14 -2.78
N VAL A 183 -8.09 17.94 -2.51
CA VAL A 183 -9.09 17.24 -3.31
C VAL A 183 -10.31 16.87 -2.47
N LEU A 184 -11.51 17.14 -3.02
CA LEU A 184 -12.79 16.67 -2.51
C LEU A 184 -13.42 15.76 -3.56
N VAL A 185 -13.67 14.50 -3.20
CA VAL A 185 -14.39 13.54 -4.04
C VAL A 185 -15.85 13.46 -3.56
N VAL A 186 -16.82 13.74 -4.42
CA VAL A 186 -18.24 13.60 -4.08
C VAL A 186 -18.90 12.60 -5.02
N CYS A 187 -19.36 11.49 -4.45
CA CYS A 187 -20.00 10.43 -5.20
C CYS A 187 -21.47 10.34 -4.81
N SER A 188 -22.39 10.19 -5.78
CA SER A 188 -23.80 9.92 -5.47
C SER A 188 -24.23 8.52 -5.88
N TYR A 189 -25.11 7.90 -5.08
CA TYR A 189 -25.70 6.61 -5.42
C TYR A 189 -27.10 6.41 -4.83
N ARG A 190 -27.81 5.39 -5.33
CA ARG A 190 -29.15 5.01 -4.86
C ARG A 190 -29.12 4.00 -3.72
N THR A 191 -30.00 4.18 -2.74
CA THR A 191 -30.21 3.24 -1.62
C THR A 191 -31.23 2.15 -1.96
N GLY A 192 -32.29 2.48 -2.73
CA GLY A 192 -33.32 1.54 -3.15
C GLY A 192 -32.86 0.49 -4.16
N ASP A 193 -33.33 -0.75 -3.99
CA ASP A 193 -33.27 -1.90 -4.91
C ASP A 193 -31.90 -2.29 -5.50
N LEU A 194 -30.79 -1.99 -4.83
CA LEU A 194 -29.54 -2.65 -5.19
C LEU A 194 -29.67 -4.17 -4.96
N PRO A 195 -29.35 -5.03 -5.93
CA PRO A 195 -29.34 -6.48 -5.72
C PRO A 195 -28.37 -6.87 -4.58
N PRO A 196 -28.64 -7.96 -3.83
CA PRO A 196 -27.76 -8.40 -2.73
C PRO A 196 -26.28 -8.55 -3.10
N ARG A 197 -25.98 -8.90 -4.36
CA ARG A 197 -24.62 -9.11 -4.88
C ARG A 197 -24.10 -7.96 -5.75
N HIS A 198 -24.67 -6.76 -5.65
CA HIS A 198 -24.22 -5.62 -6.44
C HIS A 198 -22.80 -5.16 -6.02
N PRO A 199 -21.84 -4.99 -6.95
CA PRO A 199 -20.44 -4.64 -6.63
C PRO A 199 -20.27 -3.39 -5.77
N LEU A 200 -21.07 -2.35 -6.04
CA LEU A 200 -21.07 -1.11 -5.26
C LEU A 200 -21.26 -1.31 -3.75
N ARG A 201 -22.00 -2.34 -3.32
CA ARG A 201 -22.24 -2.58 -1.88
C ARG A 201 -20.94 -2.86 -1.13
N ALA A 202 -20.05 -3.66 -1.71
CA ALA A 202 -18.77 -3.99 -1.10
C ALA A 202 -17.89 -2.74 -0.98
N VAL A 203 -17.79 -1.98 -2.08
CA VAL A 203 -16.97 -0.75 -2.14
C VAL A 203 -17.49 0.32 -1.18
N VAL A 204 -18.81 0.53 -1.12
CA VAL A 204 -19.39 1.50 -0.17
C VAL A 204 -19.18 1.04 1.28
N ALA A 205 -19.31 -0.25 1.58
CA ALA A 205 -19.07 -0.76 2.93
C ALA A 205 -17.60 -0.58 3.36
N GLU A 206 -16.67 -0.82 2.44
CA GLU A 206 -15.24 -0.58 2.66
C GLU A 206 -14.95 0.91 2.88
N LEU A 207 -15.41 1.78 1.99
CA LEU A 207 -15.19 3.23 2.08
C LEU A 207 -15.87 3.85 3.30
N ALA A 208 -17.01 3.31 3.75
CA ALA A 208 -17.70 3.81 4.95
C ALA A 208 -16.88 3.66 6.24
N LEU A 209 -15.90 2.74 6.27
CA LEU A 209 -15.02 2.53 7.42
C LEU A 209 -13.78 3.43 7.38
N ALA A 210 -13.53 4.13 6.26
CA ALA A 210 -12.36 4.98 6.11
C ALA A 210 -12.53 6.33 6.86
N ARG A 211 -11.46 6.77 7.54
CA ARG A 211 -11.47 7.95 8.43
C ARG A 211 -11.88 9.27 7.76
N ARG A 212 -11.70 9.42 6.45
CA ARG A 212 -11.90 10.66 5.69
C ARG A 212 -13.06 10.54 4.69
N VAL A 213 -14.05 9.70 5.01
CA VAL A 213 -15.24 9.48 4.19
C VAL A 213 -16.48 9.78 5.01
N ASP A 214 -17.31 10.69 4.52
CA ASP A 214 -18.62 10.97 5.11
C ASP A 214 -19.73 10.29 4.30
N GLN A 215 -20.75 9.79 5.00
CA GLN A 215 -22.01 9.40 4.36
C GLN A 215 -23.05 10.50 4.58
N LEU A 216 -23.58 11.03 3.48
CA LEU A 216 -24.61 12.07 3.50
C LEU A 216 -25.93 11.50 3.02
N ASP A 217 -26.89 11.38 3.93
CA ASP A 217 -28.25 10.91 3.66
C ASP A 217 -29.13 12.02 3.08
N LEU A 218 -29.53 11.87 1.83
CA LEU A 218 -30.52 12.75 1.21
C LEU A 218 -31.91 12.14 1.34
N VAL A 219 -32.59 12.50 2.43
CA VAL A 219 -33.96 12.06 2.75
C VAL A 219 -35.01 12.76 1.86
N PRO A 220 -36.22 12.23 1.66
CA PRO A 220 -37.30 12.96 0.97
C PRO A 220 -37.64 14.32 1.60
N PHE A 221 -38.26 15.21 0.83
CA PHE A 221 -38.63 16.53 1.35
C PHE A 221 -39.66 16.42 2.47
N THR A 222 -39.47 17.22 3.51
CA THR A 222 -40.52 17.46 4.50
C THR A 222 -41.71 18.16 3.85
N ARG A 223 -42.88 18.13 4.50
CA ARG A 223 -44.08 18.85 4.03
C ARG A 223 -43.83 20.34 3.76
N THR A 224 -42.99 20.97 4.59
CA THR A 224 -42.64 22.39 4.46
C THR A 224 -41.77 22.65 3.24
N GLU A 225 -40.70 21.87 3.06
CA GLU A 225 -39.81 21.96 1.90
C GLU A 225 -40.54 21.62 0.62
N LEU A 226 -41.38 20.58 0.63
CA LEU A 226 -42.18 20.18 -0.51
C LEU A 226 -43.16 21.29 -0.92
N ARG A 227 -43.82 21.94 0.04
CA ARG A 227 -44.70 23.07 -0.25
C ARG A 227 -43.96 24.24 -0.89
N ALA A 228 -42.77 24.56 -0.36
CA ALA A 228 -41.92 25.59 -0.93
C ALA A 228 -41.46 25.21 -2.35
N PHE A 229 -41.07 23.95 -2.56
CA PHE A 229 -40.69 23.42 -3.87
C PHE A 229 -41.84 23.49 -4.88
N LEU A 230 -43.05 23.05 -4.50
CA LEU A 230 -44.24 23.13 -5.34
C LEU A 230 -44.58 24.57 -5.74
N ALA A 231 -44.42 25.53 -4.82
CA ALA A 231 -44.65 26.94 -5.13
C ALA A 231 -43.69 27.48 -6.21
N THR A 232 -42.46 26.98 -6.27
CA THR A 232 -41.50 27.34 -7.33
C THR A 232 -41.89 26.73 -8.68
N LEU A 233 -42.41 25.50 -8.70
CA LEU A 233 -42.83 24.81 -9.93
C LEU A 233 -44.11 25.38 -10.54
N THR A 234 -45.08 25.77 -9.70
CA THR A 234 -46.36 26.35 -10.14
C THR A 234 -46.24 27.85 -10.42
N GLY A 235 -45.24 28.52 -9.84
CA GLY A 235 -45.07 29.98 -9.88
C GLY A 235 -46.03 30.73 -8.95
N ALA A 236 -46.71 30.02 -8.04
CA ALA A 236 -47.70 30.59 -7.12
C ALA A 236 -47.73 29.81 -5.78
N PRO A 237 -48.15 30.43 -4.66
CA PRO A 237 -48.29 29.74 -3.38
C PRO A 237 -49.23 28.53 -3.47
N VAL A 238 -48.82 27.40 -2.90
CA VAL A 238 -49.64 26.18 -2.82
C VAL A 238 -50.28 26.06 -1.44
N ALA A 239 -51.56 25.67 -1.39
CA ALA A 239 -52.30 25.47 -0.16
C ALA A 239 -51.69 24.32 0.68
N PRO A 240 -51.67 24.43 2.03
CA PRO A 240 -51.14 23.38 2.90
C PRO A 240 -51.75 21.99 2.65
N GLU A 241 -53.06 21.94 2.39
CA GLU A 241 -53.82 20.71 2.19
C GLU A 241 -53.41 20.01 0.88
N THR A 242 -53.25 20.77 -0.21
CA THR A 242 -52.73 20.26 -1.47
C THR A 242 -51.31 19.74 -1.32
N ALA A 243 -50.43 20.48 -0.62
CA ALA A 243 -49.06 20.03 -0.37
C ALA A 243 -49.00 18.77 0.51
N ALA A 244 -49.88 18.64 1.50
CA ALA A 244 -50.01 17.44 2.33
C ALA A 244 -50.46 16.23 1.49
N HIS A 245 -51.43 16.42 0.60
CA HIS A 245 -51.90 15.36 -0.29
C HIS A 245 -50.82 14.91 -1.29
N VAL A 246 -50.07 15.86 -1.87
CA VAL A 246 -48.92 15.54 -2.73
C VAL A 246 -47.82 14.83 -1.94
N HIS A 247 -47.58 15.23 -0.68
CA HIS A 247 -46.64 14.54 0.19
C HIS A 247 -47.07 13.10 0.49
N GLU A 248 -48.35 12.83 0.73
CA GLU A 248 -48.86 11.48 0.96
C GLU A 248 -48.68 10.56 -0.25
N LEU A 249 -48.82 11.11 -1.45
CA LEU A 249 -48.66 10.36 -2.70
C LEU A 249 -47.18 10.16 -3.06
N SER A 250 -46.40 11.23 -2.92
CA SER A 250 -44.99 11.24 -3.33
C SER A 250 -44.03 10.72 -2.28
N ASP A 251 -44.49 10.56 -1.05
CA ASP A 251 -43.66 10.38 0.15
C ASP A 251 -42.53 11.43 0.23
N GLY A 252 -42.81 12.65 -0.22
CA GLY A 252 -41.83 13.75 -0.28
C GLY A 252 -40.80 13.64 -1.41
N ASN A 253 -40.95 12.69 -2.35
CA ASN A 253 -40.04 12.54 -3.47
C ASN A 253 -40.14 13.72 -4.45
N ALA A 254 -39.02 14.44 -4.63
CA ALA A 254 -38.96 15.64 -5.46
C ALA A 254 -39.38 15.38 -6.92
N PHE A 255 -38.87 14.30 -7.54
CA PHE A 255 -39.22 13.92 -8.91
C PHE A 255 -40.70 13.57 -9.04
N PHE A 256 -41.24 12.73 -8.15
CA PHE A 256 -42.66 12.37 -8.24
C PHE A 256 -43.58 13.58 -8.01
N SER A 257 -43.21 14.48 -7.11
CA SER A 257 -43.94 15.73 -6.88
C SER A 257 -43.94 16.65 -8.11
N GLU A 258 -42.80 16.79 -8.79
CA GLU A 258 -42.69 17.53 -10.03
C GLU A 258 -43.52 16.90 -11.16
N GLU A 259 -43.52 15.59 -11.25
CA GLU A 259 -44.28 14.80 -12.22
C GLU A 259 -45.80 14.97 -12.03
N LEU A 260 -46.29 15.01 -10.78
CA LEU A 260 -47.71 15.32 -10.48
C LEU A 260 -48.11 16.73 -10.96
N VAL A 261 -47.25 17.73 -10.79
CA VAL A 261 -47.50 19.09 -11.32
C VAL A 261 -47.50 19.09 -12.86
N MET A 262 -46.57 18.37 -13.49
CA MET A 262 -46.45 18.31 -14.95
C MET A 262 -47.60 17.54 -15.61
N ALA A 263 -48.16 16.52 -14.94
CA ALA A 263 -49.31 15.76 -15.40
C ALA A 263 -50.65 16.54 -15.28
N GLY A 264 -50.63 17.78 -14.78
CA GLY A 264 -51.82 18.62 -14.63
C GLY A 264 -52.75 18.20 -13.49
N VAL A 265 -52.28 17.30 -12.61
CA VAL A 265 -52.99 16.87 -11.40
C VAL A 265 -53.16 18.04 -10.41
N ILE A 266 -52.20 18.96 -10.42
CA ILE A 266 -52.28 20.25 -9.75
C ILE A 266 -52.40 21.32 -10.85
N GLU A 267 -53.60 21.83 -11.09
CA GLU A 267 -53.78 22.88 -12.10
C GLU A 267 -53.03 24.16 -11.68
N ARG A 268 -52.36 24.79 -12.66
CA ARG A 268 -51.68 26.07 -12.45
C ARG A 268 -52.72 27.17 -12.21
N GLY A 269 -52.93 27.51 -10.95
CA GLY A 269 -53.64 28.72 -10.55
C GLY A 269 -55.09 28.54 -10.07
N ASP A 270 -55.60 27.32 -9.91
CA ASP A 270 -56.87 27.08 -9.21
C ASP A 270 -56.65 26.26 -7.92
N PRO A 271 -56.79 26.87 -6.73
CA PRO A 271 -56.67 26.19 -5.44
C PRO A 271 -57.88 25.29 -5.08
N THR A 272 -58.90 25.17 -5.94
CA THR A 272 -60.19 24.52 -5.60
C THR A 272 -60.62 23.37 -6.52
N ALA A 273 -59.80 22.96 -7.51
CA ALA A 273 -60.16 21.89 -8.44
C ALA A 273 -60.37 20.53 -7.71
N PRO A 274 -61.45 19.77 -8.01
CA PRO A 274 -61.74 18.50 -7.34
C PRO A 274 -60.81 17.38 -7.80
N ALA A 275 -60.64 16.39 -6.92
CA ALA A 275 -59.75 15.23 -7.07
C ALA A 275 -59.90 14.51 -8.42
N VAL A 276 -58.95 14.75 -9.33
CA VAL A 276 -58.71 13.89 -10.49
C VAL A 276 -58.17 12.56 -9.98
N ARG A 277 -58.58 11.43 -10.59
CA ARG A 277 -58.07 10.09 -10.23
C ARG A 277 -56.55 10.06 -10.38
N LEU A 278 -55.88 9.92 -9.25
CA LEU A 278 -54.44 9.87 -9.14
C LEU A 278 -53.92 8.46 -9.50
N PRO A 279 -52.86 8.35 -10.31
CA PRO A 279 -52.22 7.06 -10.60
C PRO A 279 -51.70 6.39 -9.32
N GLY A 280 -51.76 5.06 -9.26
CA GLY A 280 -51.35 4.27 -8.08
C GLY A 280 -49.83 4.16 -7.88
N SER A 281 -49.03 4.54 -8.89
CA SER A 281 -47.56 4.53 -8.81
C SER A 281 -46.93 5.56 -9.77
N LEU A 282 -45.66 5.90 -9.52
CA LEU A 282 -44.85 6.73 -10.43
C LEU A 282 -44.73 6.12 -11.84
N ARG A 283 -44.70 4.79 -11.93
CA ARG A 283 -44.70 4.06 -13.20
C ARG A 283 -45.99 4.31 -13.98
N ASP A 284 -47.14 4.22 -13.31
CA ASP A 284 -48.45 4.47 -13.94
C ASP A 284 -48.57 5.91 -14.43
N LEU A 285 -47.98 6.87 -13.71
CA LEU A 285 -47.97 8.27 -14.14
C LEU A 285 -47.10 8.47 -15.39
N VAL A 286 -45.91 7.87 -15.42
CA VAL A 286 -45.05 7.90 -16.62
C VAL A 286 -45.72 7.20 -17.81
N LEU A 287 -46.35 6.05 -17.59
CA LEU A 287 -47.07 5.32 -18.64
C LEU A 287 -48.30 6.08 -19.13
N THR A 288 -49.03 6.77 -18.24
CA THR A 288 -50.13 7.66 -18.64
C THR A 288 -49.63 8.75 -19.59
N ARG A 289 -48.48 9.38 -19.28
CA ARG A 289 -47.86 10.38 -20.17
C ARG A 289 -47.36 9.78 -21.48
N PHE A 290 -46.88 8.55 -21.44
CA PHE A 290 -46.50 7.79 -22.63
C PHE A 290 -47.70 7.52 -23.53
N GLU A 291 -48.86 7.16 -22.98
CA GLU A 291 -50.10 6.93 -23.72
C GLU A 291 -50.68 8.20 -24.37
N LEU A 292 -50.41 9.38 -23.79
CA LEU A 292 -50.82 10.68 -24.36
C LEU A 292 -50.02 11.09 -25.61
N LEU A 293 -48.91 10.40 -25.91
CA LEU A 293 -48.12 10.65 -27.11
C LEU A 293 -48.79 10.04 -28.36
N GLY A 294 -48.63 10.71 -29.49
CA GLY A 294 -48.96 10.14 -30.80
C GLY A 294 -48.18 8.87 -31.11
N ASP A 295 -48.67 8.04 -32.05
CA ASP A 295 -48.06 6.74 -32.37
C ASP A 295 -46.59 6.87 -32.79
N ASP A 296 -46.25 7.84 -33.65
CA ASP A 296 -44.88 8.12 -34.08
C ASP A 296 -43.96 8.49 -32.90
N ALA A 297 -44.47 9.27 -31.93
CA ALA A 297 -43.71 9.68 -30.75
C ALA A 297 -43.48 8.52 -29.79
N ARG A 298 -44.48 7.63 -29.62
CA ARG A 298 -44.32 6.39 -28.86
C ARG A 298 -43.29 5.45 -29.51
N GLU A 299 -43.31 5.31 -30.83
CA GLU A 299 -42.34 4.50 -31.57
C GLU A 299 -40.90 4.99 -31.36
N VAL A 300 -40.65 6.28 -31.59
CA VAL A 300 -39.33 6.89 -31.39
C VAL A 300 -38.85 6.74 -29.94
N LEU A 301 -39.76 6.91 -28.97
CA LEU A 301 -39.42 6.81 -27.56
C LEU A 301 -39.12 5.37 -27.12
N ARG A 302 -39.79 4.37 -27.71
CA ARG A 302 -39.48 2.93 -27.51
C ARG A 302 -38.10 2.57 -28.07
N ILE A 303 -37.76 3.04 -29.28
CA ILE A 303 -36.43 2.88 -29.86
C ILE A 303 -35.38 3.52 -28.96
N ALA A 304 -35.61 4.76 -28.51
CA ALA A 304 -34.72 5.46 -27.60
C ALA A 304 -34.53 4.67 -26.28
N ALA A 305 -35.60 4.08 -25.75
CA ALA A 305 -35.55 3.32 -24.50
C ALA A 305 -34.67 2.07 -24.60
N VAL A 306 -34.67 1.41 -25.76
CA VAL A 306 -33.79 0.26 -26.08
C VAL A 306 -32.36 0.71 -26.35
N ALA A 307 -32.17 1.78 -27.11
CA ALA A 307 -30.84 2.28 -27.49
C ALA A 307 -30.02 2.80 -26.29
N GLY A 308 -30.66 3.38 -25.28
CA GLY A 308 -30.02 3.79 -24.03
C GLY A 308 -30.59 5.06 -23.39
N ARG A 309 -29.99 5.53 -22.28
CA ARG A 309 -30.45 6.77 -21.58
C ARG A 309 -30.20 8.04 -22.41
N ARG A 310 -29.14 8.04 -23.22
CA ARG A 310 -28.81 9.07 -24.20
C ARG A 310 -28.73 8.42 -25.57
N VAL A 311 -29.25 9.07 -26.60
CA VAL A 311 -29.29 8.54 -27.96
C VAL A 311 -29.02 9.65 -28.98
N GLY A 312 -28.10 9.40 -29.92
CA GLY A 312 -27.79 10.34 -30.99
C GLY A 312 -28.91 10.41 -32.03
N HIS A 313 -29.10 11.57 -32.65
CA HIS A 313 -30.15 11.75 -33.66
C HIS A 313 -30.00 10.77 -34.84
N ARG A 314 -28.77 10.53 -35.29
CA ARG A 314 -28.48 9.64 -36.42
C ARG A 314 -28.74 8.16 -36.13
N LEU A 315 -28.51 7.72 -34.88
CA LEU A 315 -28.82 6.34 -34.47
C LEU A 315 -30.34 6.12 -34.48
N LEU A 316 -31.11 7.07 -33.94
CA LEU A 316 -32.58 7.02 -34.02
C LEU A 316 -33.06 7.00 -35.46
N ALA A 317 -32.49 7.85 -36.33
CA ALA A 317 -32.85 7.92 -37.74
C ALA A 317 -32.52 6.63 -38.51
N GLY A 318 -31.47 5.91 -38.12
CA GLY A 318 -31.10 4.65 -38.75
C GLY A 318 -32.00 3.49 -38.34
N VAL A 319 -32.57 3.52 -37.13
CA VAL A 319 -33.43 2.45 -36.60
C VAL A 319 -34.91 2.70 -36.87
N CYS A 320 -35.34 3.96 -36.82
CA CYS A 320 -36.74 4.34 -37.00
C CYS A 320 -37.11 4.38 -38.48
N ASP A 321 -38.16 3.67 -38.86
CA ASP A 321 -38.63 3.59 -40.26
C ASP A 321 -39.53 4.80 -40.64
N LEU A 322 -39.49 5.88 -39.86
CA LEU A 322 -40.25 7.09 -40.11
C LEU A 322 -39.49 8.04 -41.06
N PRO A 323 -40.17 8.67 -42.04
CA PRO A 323 -39.60 9.76 -42.82
C PRO A 323 -39.06 10.88 -41.91
N ALA A 324 -37.90 11.45 -42.24
CA ALA A 324 -37.18 12.41 -41.39
C ALA A 324 -38.06 13.56 -40.82
N ARG A 325 -39.03 14.06 -41.60
CA ARG A 325 -39.97 15.09 -41.13
C ARG A 325 -40.92 14.60 -40.03
N ARG A 326 -41.43 13.37 -40.14
CA ARG A 326 -42.30 12.75 -39.12
C ARG A 326 -41.51 12.42 -37.86
N MET A 327 -40.32 11.84 -37.99
CA MET A 327 -39.44 11.59 -36.85
C MET A 327 -39.08 12.88 -36.11
N THR A 328 -38.80 13.97 -36.83
CA THR A 328 -38.52 15.29 -36.20
C THR A 328 -39.74 15.83 -35.46
N ALA A 329 -40.96 15.63 -35.99
CA ALA A 329 -42.19 16.03 -35.33
C ALA A 329 -42.43 15.21 -34.05
N ALA A 330 -42.24 13.89 -34.13
CA ALA A 330 -42.30 12.97 -33.00
C ALA A 330 -41.29 13.31 -31.89
N LEU A 331 -40.04 13.59 -32.25
CA LEU A 331 -39.01 14.04 -31.30
C LEU A 331 -39.37 15.36 -30.63
N ARG A 332 -39.91 16.33 -31.40
CA ARG A 332 -40.41 17.59 -30.82
C ARG A 332 -41.55 17.36 -29.85
N GLU A 333 -42.43 16.40 -30.12
CA GLU A 333 -43.51 16.02 -29.23
C GLU A 333 -42.95 15.40 -27.94
N CYS A 334 -42.03 14.43 -28.03
CA CYS A 334 -41.35 13.85 -26.88
C CYS A 334 -40.63 14.90 -26.00
N VAL A 335 -40.01 15.90 -26.62
CA VAL A 335 -39.35 17.02 -25.91
C VAL A 335 -40.37 17.98 -25.30
N ALA A 336 -41.42 18.33 -26.03
CA ALA A 336 -42.49 19.21 -25.55
C ALA A 336 -43.26 18.59 -24.38
N GLN A 337 -43.45 17.28 -24.42
CA GLN A 337 -44.01 16.48 -23.34
C GLN A 337 -42.95 16.08 -22.31
N HIS A 338 -41.73 16.63 -22.34
CA HIS A 338 -40.67 16.39 -21.35
C HIS A 338 -40.35 14.91 -21.05
N MET A 339 -40.55 14.02 -22.02
CA MET A 339 -40.09 12.62 -21.96
C MET A 339 -38.61 12.56 -22.32
N LEU A 340 -38.20 13.37 -23.30
CA LEU A 340 -36.82 13.60 -23.70
C LEU A 340 -36.42 15.06 -23.48
N LEU A 341 -35.12 15.30 -23.31
CA LEU A 341 -34.48 16.61 -23.36
C LEU A 341 -33.47 16.62 -24.51
N THR A 342 -33.22 17.79 -25.08
CA THR A 342 -32.10 17.99 -26.01
C THR A 342 -30.79 17.97 -25.25
N ASP A 343 -29.80 17.27 -25.77
CA ASP A 343 -28.45 17.25 -25.19
C ASP A 343 -27.75 18.58 -25.53
N PRO A 344 -27.37 19.41 -24.54
CA PRO A 344 -26.77 20.72 -24.81
C PRO A 344 -25.32 20.63 -25.33
N ASP A 345 -24.65 19.49 -25.11
CA ASP A 345 -23.24 19.29 -25.44
C ASP A 345 -23.03 18.56 -26.79
N ASP A 346 -24.09 18.04 -27.45
CA ASP A 346 -23.99 17.20 -28.66
C ASP A 346 -25.34 17.02 -29.42
N ASP A 347 -25.32 16.52 -30.67
CA ASP A 347 -26.50 16.29 -31.54
C ASP A 347 -27.33 15.04 -31.15
N GLY A 348 -28.13 15.14 -30.09
CA GLY A 348 -28.96 14.03 -29.63
C GLY A 348 -29.90 14.34 -28.47
N TYR A 349 -30.44 13.27 -27.88
CA TYR A 349 -31.54 13.32 -26.93
C TYR A 349 -31.20 12.50 -25.68
N LEU A 350 -31.68 12.94 -24.52
CA LEU A 350 -31.57 12.21 -23.27
C LEU A 350 -32.92 12.08 -22.58
N PHE A 351 -33.16 10.95 -21.92
CA PHE A 351 -34.32 10.82 -21.06
C PHE A 351 -34.21 11.80 -19.90
N ARG A 352 -35.28 12.57 -19.64
CA ARG A 352 -35.35 13.52 -18.52
C ARG A 352 -34.95 12.85 -17.20
N HIS A 353 -35.38 11.61 -17.01
CA HIS A 353 -35.02 10.81 -15.84
C HIS A 353 -34.88 9.33 -16.21
N ALA A 354 -33.98 8.61 -15.55
CA ALA A 354 -33.73 7.18 -15.82
C ALA A 354 -35.00 6.31 -15.60
N LEU A 355 -35.84 6.67 -14.62
CA LEU A 355 -37.11 5.98 -14.35
C LEU A 355 -38.08 6.07 -15.54
N VAL A 356 -38.03 7.15 -16.33
CA VAL A 356 -38.86 7.29 -17.54
C VAL A 356 -38.45 6.25 -18.57
N ARG A 357 -37.14 6.09 -18.80
CA ARG A 357 -36.61 5.06 -19.69
C ARG A 357 -37.00 3.66 -19.22
N GLU A 358 -36.83 3.38 -17.93
CA GLU A 358 -37.13 2.07 -17.35
C GLU A 358 -38.61 1.72 -17.51
N ALA A 359 -39.53 2.66 -17.25
CA ALA A 359 -40.96 2.44 -17.44
C ALA A 359 -41.30 2.12 -18.91
N VAL A 360 -40.77 2.89 -19.86
CA VAL A 360 -41.01 2.68 -21.30
C VAL A 360 -40.38 1.35 -21.78
N TYR A 361 -39.17 1.02 -21.32
CA TYR A 361 -38.51 -0.24 -21.68
C TYR A 361 -39.24 -1.46 -21.08
N GLN A 362 -39.73 -1.35 -19.85
CA GLN A 362 -40.49 -2.42 -19.20
C GLN A 362 -41.88 -2.64 -19.80
N ASP A 363 -42.45 -1.62 -20.45
CA ASP A 363 -43.72 -1.72 -21.20
C ASP A 363 -43.59 -2.56 -22.47
N LEU A 364 -42.39 -2.64 -23.07
CA LEU A 364 -42.15 -3.44 -24.26
C LEU A 364 -42.39 -4.93 -24.00
N LEU A 365 -43.13 -5.59 -24.90
CA LEU A 365 -43.27 -7.03 -24.93
C LEU A 365 -41.92 -7.70 -25.28
N PRO A 366 -41.69 -8.95 -24.84
CA PRO A 366 -40.43 -9.65 -25.12
C PRO A 366 -40.04 -9.68 -26.61
N GLY A 367 -41.00 -9.87 -27.52
CA GLY A 367 -40.75 -9.86 -28.97
C GLY A 367 -40.33 -8.48 -29.49
N GLU A 368 -41.00 -7.41 -29.07
CA GLU A 368 -40.65 -6.03 -29.43
C GLU A 368 -39.24 -5.67 -28.97
N ARG A 369 -38.83 -6.14 -27.77
CA ARG A 369 -37.46 -5.93 -27.27
C ARG A 369 -36.45 -6.60 -28.19
N VAL A 370 -36.65 -7.88 -28.52
CA VAL A 370 -35.75 -8.65 -29.39
C VAL A 370 -35.57 -7.94 -30.74
N GLU A 371 -36.68 -7.53 -31.37
CA GLU A 371 -36.65 -6.83 -32.66
C GLU A 371 -35.93 -5.49 -32.60
N LEU A 372 -36.22 -4.66 -31.59
CA LEU A 372 -35.58 -3.35 -31.43
C LEU A 372 -34.09 -3.48 -31.10
N HIS A 373 -33.71 -4.46 -30.26
CA HIS A 373 -32.29 -4.73 -29.99
C HIS A 373 -31.55 -5.17 -31.26
N ALA A 374 -32.16 -6.03 -32.09
CA ALA A 374 -31.59 -6.44 -33.38
C ALA A 374 -31.41 -5.25 -34.33
N ALA A 375 -32.42 -4.38 -34.43
CA ALA A 375 -32.38 -3.20 -35.28
C ALA A 375 -31.30 -2.20 -34.84
N VAL A 376 -31.21 -1.91 -33.53
CA VAL A 376 -30.14 -1.06 -32.97
C VAL A 376 -28.76 -1.66 -33.26
N ALA A 377 -28.58 -2.97 -33.05
CA ALA A 377 -27.31 -3.63 -33.29
C ALA A 377 -26.89 -3.64 -34.77
N ALA A 378 -27.85 -3.83 -35.68
CA ALA A 378 -27.61 -3.78 -37.12
C ALA A 378 -27.15 -2.39 -37.59
N VAL A 379 -27.81 -1.33 -37.12
CA VAL A 379 -27.46 0.06 -37.46
C VAL A 379 -26.08 0.42 -36.89
N LEU A 380 -25.81 0.07 -35.64
CA LEU A 380 -24.49 0.27 -35.03
C LEU A 380 -23.39 -0.49 -35.80
N THR A 381 -23.67 -1.72 -36.24
CA THR A 381 -22.72 -2.53 -37.03
C THR A 381 -22.43 -1.90 -38.39
N ALA A 382 -23.42 -1.29 -39.04
CA ALA A 382 -23.28 -0.68 -40.36
C ALA A 382 -22.45 0.61 -40.35
N ASP A 383 -22.60 1.44 -39.31
CA ASP A 383 -21.79 2.64 -39.14
C ASP A 383 -21.40 2.84 -37.67
N ARG A 384 -20.13 2.54 -37.38
CA ARG A 384 -19.55 2.61 -36.04
C ARG A 384 -19.60 4.02 -35.44
N ARG A 385 -19.64 5.07 -36.28
CA ARG A 385 -19.71 6.47 -35.85
C ARG A 385 -21.09 6.86 -35.34
N LEU A 386 -22.11 6.01 -35.54
CA LEU A 386 -23.46 6.22 -35.01
C LEU A 386 -23.56 5.82 -33.54
N GLY A 387 -22.62 5.02 -33.05
CA GLY A 387 -22.38 4.91 -31.62
C GLY A 387 -21.89 6.26 -31.10
N ARG A 388 -22.52 6.81 -30.05
CA ARG A 388 -21.96 7.93 -29.29
C ARG A 388 -20.71 7.52 -28.48
N THR A 389 -20.50 6.22 -28.38
CA THR A 389 -19.44 5.54 -27.68
C THR A 389 -18.20 5.45 -28.55
N GLU A 390 -17.05 5.81 -27.98
CA GLU A 390 -15.74 5.68 -28.63
C GLU A 390 -15.44 4.21 -28.97
N ASP A 391 -14.45 3.96 -29.84
CA ASP A 391 -14.09 2.62 -30.33
C ASP A 391 -13.88 1.59 -29.21
N LEU A 392 -13.52 2.06 -28.01
CA LEU A 392 -13.32 1.27 -26.79
C LEU A 392 -14.58 0.52 -26.30
N THR A 393 -15.77 1.11 -26.45
CA THR A 393 -17.04 0.55 -25.96
C THR A 393 -17.94 -0.06 -27.01
N PHE A 394 -17.70 0.30 -28.26
CA PHE A 394 -18.55 -0.10 -29.37
C PHE A 394 -18.77 -1.63 -29.42
N GLY A 395 -17.70 -2.41 -29.17
CA GLY A 395 -17.81 -3.87 -29.11
C GLY A 395 -18.70 -4.40 -27.98
N ALA A 396 -18.64 -3.78 -26.80
CA ALA A 396 -19.37 -4.22 -25.61
C ALA A 396 -20.88 -3.90 -25.74
N GLN A 397 -21.19 -2.73 -26.30
CA GLN A 397 -22.57 -2.34 -26.65
C GLN A 397 -23.15 -3.27 -27.72
N LEU A 398 -22.42 -3.57 -28.79
CA LEU A 398 -22.84 -4.55 -29.79
C LEU A 398 -23.07 -5.93 -29.18
N SER A 399 -22.17 -6.39 -28.29
CA SER A 399 -22.34 -7.67 -27.60
C SER A 399 -23.64 -7.72 -26.82
N TYR A 400 -23.99 -6.64 -26.11
CA TYR A 400 -25.23 -6.55 -25.37
C TYR A 400 -26.47 -6.58 -26.28
N HIS A 401 -26.56 -5.71 -27.29
CA HIS A 401 -27.73 -5.67 -28.15
C HIS A 401 -27.90 -6.95 -28.96
N TRP A 402 -26.83 -7.55 -29.49
CA TRP A 402 -26.93 -8.85 -30.17
C TRP A 402 -27.35 -9.98 -29.22
N TYR A 403 -26.90 -9.94 -27.96
CA TYR A 403 -27.31 -10.93 -26.95
C TYR A 403 -28.81 -10.83 -26.63
N GLU A 404 -29.32 -9.62 -26.36
CA GLU A 404 -30.74 -9.39 -26.09
C GLU A 404 -31.62 -9.65 -27.33
N ALA A 405 -31.06 -9.53 -28.54
CA ALA A 405 -31.71 -9.91 -29.79
C ALA A 405 -31.74 -11.43 -30.04
N GLY A 406 -31.07 -12.25 -29.21
CA GLY A 406 -30.93 -13.70 -29.45
C GLY A 406 -29.99 -14.06 -30.62
N ALA A 407 -29.30 -13.09 -31.20
CA ALA A 407 -28.32 -13.26 -32.28
C ALA A 407 -26.96 -13.67 -31.70
N TYR A 408 -26.89 -14.92 -31.21
CA TYR A 408 -25.77 -15.38 -30.38
C TYR A 408 -24.42 -15.42 -31.11
N ALA A 409 -24.39 -15.63 -32.42
CA ALA A 409 -23.13 -15.65 -33.19
C ALA A 409 -22.49 -14.25 -33.22
N GLU A 410 -23.29 -13.23 -33.54
CA GLU A 410 -22.89 -11.83 -33.55
C GLU A 410 -22.53 -11.35 -32.15
N ALA A 411 -23.30 -11.76 -31.14
CA ALA A 411 -23.04 -11.45 -29.73
C ALA A 411 -21.71 -12.03 -29.25
N LEU A 412 -21.40 -13.28 -29.63
CA LEU A 412 -20.15 -13.97 -29.33
C LEU A 412 -18.97 -13.24 -29.97
N ALA A 413 -19.04 -12.94 -31.28
CA ALA A 413 -17.98 -12.22 -31.99
C ALA A 413 -17.73 -10.82 -31.39
N ALA A 414 -18.80 -10.11 -31.02
CA ALA A 414 -18.71 -8.80 -30.38
C ALA A 414 -18.13 -8.89 -28.96
N ALA A 415 -18.50 -9.90 -28.18
CA ALA A 415 -17.98 -10.13 -26.83
C ALA A 415 -16.47 -10.37 -26.82
N VAL A 416 -15.95 -11.21 -27.73
CA VAL A 416 -14.50 -11.47 -27.83
C VAL A 416 -13.74 -10.18 -28.15
N ARG A 417 -14.20 -9.40 -29.14
CA ARG A 417 -13.58 -8.11 -29.50
C ARG A 417 -13.64 -7.08 -28.38
N ALA A 418 -14.74 -7.05 -27.64
CA ALA A 418 -14.93 -6.18 -26.49
C ALA A 418 -13.95 -6.53 -25.37
N GLY A 419 -13.79 -7.82 -25.06
CA GLY A 419 -12.81 -8.31 -24.10
C GLY A 419 -11.38 -7.93 -24.48
N ASP A 420 -11.00 -8.18 -25.74
CA ASP A 420 -9.66 -7.84 -26.25
C ASP A 420 -9.39 -6.33 -26.17
N THR A 421 -10.41 -5.50 -26.40
CA THR A 421 -10.29 -4.04 -26.29
C THR A 421 -10.15 -3.59 -24.84
N ALA A 422 -10.94 -4.16 -23.93
CA ALA A 422 -10.86 -3.87 -22.50
C ALA A 422 -9.48 -4.24 -21.91
N ILE A 423 -8.87 -5.35 -22.35
CA ILE A 423 -7.48 -5.71 -21.96
C ILE A 423 -6.48 -4.62 -22.35
N ARG A 424 -6.60 -4.01 -23.54
CA ARG A 424 -5.67 -2.97 -24.01
C ARG A 424 -5.69 -1.73 -23.11
N VAL A 425 -6.86 -1.35 -22.61
CA VAL A 425 -7.03 -0.22 -21.68
C VAL A 425 -6.99 -0.61 -20.20
N ARG A 426 -6.56 -1.85 -19.90
CA ARG A 426 -6.37 -2.35 -18.52
C ARG A 426 -7.67 -2.35 -17.70
N ALA A 427 -8.79 -2.55 -18.38
CA ALA A 427 -10.13 -2.70 -17.82
C ALA A 427 -10.43 -4.19 -17.61
N PHE A 428 -9.71 -4.80 -16.65
CA PHE A 428 -9.67 -6.26 -16.53
C PHE A 428 -11.01 -6.86 -16.09
N ARG A 429 -11.78 -6.13 -15.28
CA ARG A 429 -13.10 -6.57 -14.83
C ARG A 429 -14.11 -6.60 -15.97
N GLU A 430 -14.07 -5.61 -16.84
CA GLU A 430 -14.90 -5.51 -18.04
C GLU A 430 -14.50 -6.58 -19.05
N ALA A 431 -13.19 -6.77 -19.26
CA ALA A 431 -12.68 -7.86 -20.08
C ALA A 431 -13.21 -9.22 -19.61
N GLU A 432 -13.18 -9.45 -18.30
CA GLU A 432 -13.68 -10.69 -17.71
C GLU A 432 -15.19 -10.87 -17.92
N LEU A 433 -15.99 -9.80 -17.79
CA LEU A 433 -17.44 -9.85 -18.07
C LEU A 433 -17.71 -10.27 -19.52
N GLN A 434 -16.99 -9.67 -20.47
CA GLN A 434 -17.14 -9.98 -21.90
C GLN A 434 -16.65 -11.39 -22.24
N TYR A 435 -15.49 -11.79 -21.72
CA TYR A 435 -14.99 -13.14 -21.95
C TYR A 435 -15.88 -14.21 -21.31
N ARG A 436 -16.45 -13.96 -20.12
CA ARG A 436 -17.40 -14.89 -19.51
C ARG A 436 -18.68 -15.04 -20.34
N ARG A 437 -19.19 -13.95 -20.92
CA ARG A 437 -20.30 -14.01 -21.88
C ARG A 437 -19.90 -14.83 -23.11
N ALA A 438 -18.72 -14.59 -23.67
CA ALA A 438 -18.23 -15.34 -24.82
C ALA A 438 -18.11 -16.85 -24.52
N VAL A 439 -17.53 -17.23 -23.38
CA VAL A 439 -17.44 -18.62 -22.93
C VAL A 439 -18.84 -19.24 -22.78
N GLY A 440 -19.79 -18.53 -22.14
CA GLY A 440 -21.16 -19.01 -21.98
C GLY A 440 -21.96 -19.13 -23.28
N LEU A 441 -21.59 -18.39 -24.33
CA LEU A 441 -22.19 -18.48 -25.68
C LEU A 441 -21.51 -19.52 -26.57
N TRP A 442 -20.31 -19.98 -26.23
CA TRP A 442 -19.48 -20.81 -27.12
C TRP A 442 -20.21 -22.08 -27.57
N SER A 443 -20.86 -22.79 -26.65
CA SER A 443 -21.62 -24.02 -26.94
C SER A 443 -22.98 -23.79 -27.60
N ARG A 444 -23.45 -22.55 -27.70
CA ARG A 444 -24.74 -22.18 -28.29
C ARG A 444 -24.64 -21.74 -29.74
N VAL A 445 -23.44 -21.49 -30.24
CA VAL A 445 -23.18 -20.98 -31.59
C VAL A 445 -22.62 -22.10 -32.47
N PRO A 446 -23.17 -22.35 -33.66
CA PRO A 446 -22.55 -23.23 -34.64
C PRO A 446 -21.22 -22.67 -35.13
N ASP A 447 -20.18 -23.51 -35.18
CA ASP A 447 -18.81 -23.13 -35.58
C ASP A 447 -18.29 -21.83 -34.92
N PRO A 448 -18.20 -21.79 -33.58
CA PRO A 448 -17.82 -20.57 -32.85
C PRO A 448 -16.39 -20.12 -33.16
N ALA A 449 -15.53 -21.04 -33.60
CA ALA A 449 -14.15 -20.73 -33.99
C ALA A 449 -14.09 -19.89 -35.26
N ALA A 450 -14.89 -20.23 -36.29
CA ALA A 450 -14.98 -19.42 -37.50
C ALA A 450 -15.58 -18.03 -37.23
N VAL A 451 -16.59 -17.95 -36.35
CA VAL A 451 -17.26 -16.68 -35.98
C VAL A 451 -16.33 -15.72 -35.24
N THR A 452 -15.46 -16.24 -34.37
CA THR A 452 -14.61 -15.43 -33.49
C THR A 452 -13.18 -15.25 -33.98
N GLY A 453 -12.70 -16.13 -34.86
CA GLY A 453 -11.30 -16.20 -35.26
C GLY A 453 -10.35 -16.68 -34.15
N THR A 454 -10.89 -17.32 -33.09
CA THR A 454 -10.10 -17.89 -31.98
C THR A 454 -10.58 -19.30 -31.64
N THR A 455 -9.88 -20.01 -30.77
CA THR A 455 -10.31 -21.31 -30.23
C THR A 455 -10.87 -21.16 -28.82
N HIS A 456 -11.65 -22.14 -28.35
CA HIS A 456 -12.19 -22.11 -26.99
C HIS A 456 -11.07 -22.07 -25.94
N VAL A 457 -10.04 -22.91 -26.13
CA VAL A 457 -8.83 -22.94 -25.30
C VAL A 457 -8.19 -21.54 -25.18
N ARG A 458 -8.04 -20.81 -26.29
CA ARG A 458 -7.48 -19.44 -26.27
C ARG A 458 -8.41 -18.45 -25.58
N LEU A 459 -9.72 -18.58 -25.76
CA LEU A 459 -10.72 -17.75 -25.09
C LEU A 459 -10.69 -17.97 -23.57
N LEU A 460 -10.67 -19.22 -23.11
CA LEU A 460 -10.54 -19.58 -21.69
C LEU A 460 -9.24 -19.04 -21.09
N ALA A 461 -8.12 -19.14 -21.82
CA ALA A 461 -6.84 -18.58 -21.39
C ALA A 461 -6.90 -17.06 -21.20
N ARG A 462 -7.53 -16.32 -22.13
CA ARG A 462 -7.75 -14.86 -22.00
C ARG A 462 -8.71 -14.51 -20.87
N ALA A 463 -9.78 -15.28 -20.70
CA ALA A 463 -10.72 -15.12 -19.59
C ALA A 463 -10.04 -15.32 -18.24
N ALA A 464 -9.11 -16.28 -18.15
CA ALA A 464 -8.33 -16.53 -16.95
C ALA A 464 -7.38 -15.36 -16.64
N ASP A 465 -6.68 -14.81 -17.64
CA ASP A 465 -5.81 -13.66 -17.45
C ASP A 465 -6.61 -12.45 -16.94
N ALA A 466 -7.78 -12.17 -17.54
CA ALA A 466 -8.68 -11.12 -17.09
C ALA A 466 -9.17 -11.34 -15.64
N SER A 467 -9.50 -12.59 -15.30
CA SER A 467 -9.92 -12.97 -13.94
C SER A 467 -8.82 -12.76 -12.91
N ARG A 468 -7.58 -13.16 -13.25
CA ARG A 468 -6.41 -12.98 -12.38
C ARG A 468 -6.11 -11.51 -12.15
N TRP A 469 -6.06 -10.70 -13.21
CA TRP A 469 -5.85 -9.26 -13.06
C TRP A 469 -6.98 -8.52 -12.35
N SER A 470 -8.19 -9.09 -12.37
CA SER A 470 -9.35 -8.64 -11.58
C SER A 470 -9.33 -9.13 -10.12
N GLY A 471 -8.26 -9.79 -9.66
CA GLY A 471 -8.14 -10.33 -8.31
C GLY A 471 -8.99 -11.56 -8.01
N ARG A 472 -9.58 -12.21 -9.03
CA ARG A 472 -10.34 -13.47 -8.92
C ARG A 472 -9.46 -14.65 -9.30
N THR A 473 -8.40 -14.87 -8.52
CA THR A 473 -7.37 -15.85 -8.83
C THR A 473 -7.90 -17.30 -8.84
N GLU A 474 -8.86 -17.64 -7.97
CA GLU A 474 -9.50 -18.95 -7.97
C GLU A 474 -10.25 -19.21 -9.27
N GLN A 475 -10.99 -18.22 -9.76
CA GLN A 475 -11.68 -18.31 -11.05
C GLN A 475 -10.70 -18.45 -12.21
N ALA A 476 -9.55 -17.76 -12.15
CA ALA A 476 -8.50 -17.90 -13.15
C ALA A 476 -7.92 -19.32 -13.17
N VAL A 477 -7.73 -19.95 -11.99
CA VAL A 477 -7.29 -21.35 -11.87
C VAL A 477 -8.30 -22.31 -12.51
N GLU A 478 -9.60 -22.11 -12.27
CA GLU A 478 -10.65 -22.94 -12.87
C GLU A 478 -10.65 -22.86 -14.40
N LEU A 479 -10.62 -21.64 -14.94
CA LEU A 479 -10.63 -21.40 -16.40
C LEU A 479 -9.40 -21.99 -17.10
N VAL A 480 -8.21 -21.90 -16.49
CA VAL A 480 -7.00 -22.53 -17.07
C VAL A 480 -7.06 -24.06 -16.99
N ARG A 481 -7.63 -24.63 -15.91
CA ARG A 481 -7.83 -26.08 -15.81
C ARG A 481 -8.80 -26.59 -16.87
N GLU A 482 -9.86 -25.84 -17.16
CA GLU A 482 -10.78 -26.14 -18.25
C GLU A 482 -10.07 -26.09 -19.61
N ALA A 483 -9.27 -25.04 -19.87
CA ALA A 483 -8.47 -24.94 -21.09
C ALA A 483 -7.49 -26.11 -21.26
N LEU A 484 -6.85 -26.56 -20.17
CA LEU A 484 -5.96 -27.73 -20.15
C LEU A 484 -6.69 -29.06 -20.38
N ALA A 485 -7.98 -29.14 -20.08
CA ALA A 485 -8.77 -30.35 -20.32
C ALA A 485 -9.18 -30.48 -21.80
N GLU A 486 -9.27 -29.37 -22.53
CA GLU A 486 -9.69 -29.33 -23.93
C GLU A 486 -8.54 -29.30 -24.95
N ILE A 487 -7.33 -28.96 -24.51
CA ILE A 487 -6.20 -28.82 -25.41
C ILE A 487 -5.78 -30.15 -26.04
N ASP A 488 -5.44 -30.14 -27.32
CA ASP A 488 -4.89 -31.30 -28.00
C ASP A 488 -3.52 -31.65 -27.39
N ALA A 489 -3.33 -32.92 -27.02
CA ALA A 489 -2.07 -33.42 -26.49
C ALA A 489 -0.89 -33.25 -27.47
N ALA A 490 -1.17 -33.07 -28.77
CA ALA A 490 -0.17 -32.75 -29.77
C ALA A 490 0.34 -31.29 -29.69
N ASP A 491 -0.45 -30.34 -29.17
CA ASP A 491 -0.03 -28.93 -29.02
C ASP A 491 0.71 -28.71 -27.70
N ARG A 492 1.93 -29.26 -27.63
CA ARG A 492 2.76 -29.21 -26.44
C ARG A 492 3.16 -27.79 -26.05
N ALA A 493 3.39 -26.92 -27.02
CA ALA A 493 3.75 -25.53 -26.78
C ALA A 493 2.64 -24.78 -26.02
N GLN A 494 1.40 -24.84 -26.52
CA GLN A 494 0.27 -24.18 -25.87
C GLN A 494 -0.10 -24.85 -24.53
N ALA A 495 0.03 -26.18 -24.41
CA ALA A 495 -0.14 -26.87 -23.13
C ALA A 495 0.90 -26.41 -22.08
N GLY A 496 2.14 -26.20 -22.51
CA GLY A 496 3.21 -25.64 -21.69
C GLY A 496 2.89 -24.23 -21.20
N GLU A 497 2.37 -23.36 -22.07
CA GLU A 497 1.95 -22.00 -21.71
C GLU A 497 0.79 -22.00 -20.69
N LEU A 498 -0.21 -22.86 -20.87
CA LEU A 498 -1.31 -22.99 -19.93
C LEU A 498 -0.84 -23.53 -18.56
N CYS A 499 0.07 -24.50 -18.55
CA CYS A 499 0.67 -25.00 -17.32
C CYS A 499 1.50 -23.92 -16.59
N GLU A 500 2.19 -23.04 -17.33
CA GLU A 500 2.91 -21.89 -16.76
C GLU A 500 1.93 -20.90 -16.11
N ARG A 501 0.85 -20.54 -16.82
CA ARG A 501 -0.23 -19.68 -16.28
C ARG A 501 -0.83 -20.28 -15.01
N LEU A 502 -1.16 -21.57 -15.03
CA LEU A 502 -1.69 -22.28 -13.88
C LEU A 502 -0.71 -22.22 -12.69
N GLY A 503 0.59 -22.44 -12.94
CA GLY A 503 1.63 -22.33 -11.92
C GLY A 503 1.67 -20.96 -11.26
N ARG A 504 1.52 -19.90 -12.05
CA ARG A 504 1.47 -18.52 -11.57
C ARG A 504 0.20 -18.21 -10.78
N TYR A 505 -0.96 -18.70 -11.22
CA TYR A 505 -2.24 -18.43 -10.55
C TYR A 505 -2.35 -19.19 -9.23
N LEU A 506 -1.90 -20.44 -9.19
CA LEU A 506 -1.82 -21.21 -7.95
C LEU A 506 -0.86 -20.56 -6.96
N TRP A 507 0.24 -19.97 -7.44
CA TRP A 507 1.14 -19.21 -6.59
C TRP A 507 0.46 -17.99 -5.94
N GLU A 508 -0.27 -17.20 -6.72
CA GLU A 508 -1.00 -16.03 -6.23
C GLU A 508 -2.16 -16.40 -5.29
N ALA A 509 -2.79 -17.56 -5.51
CA ALA A 509 -3.80 -18.15 -4.63
C ALA A 509 -3.20 -18.84 -3.39
N ALA A 510 -1.89 -18.70 -3.15
CA ALA A 510 -1.14 -19.31 -2.05
C ALA A 510 -1.09 -20.86 -2.05
N ASP A 511 -1.44 -21.52 -3.16
CA ASP A 511 -1.22 -22.96 -3.38
C ASP A 511 0.18 -23.20 -3.96
N THR A 512 1.18 -23.19 -3.07
CA THR A 512 2.58 -23.39 -3.44
C THR A 512 2.84 -24.79 -4.03
N ALA A 513 2.20 -25.83 -3.49
CA ALA A 513 2.41 -27.20 -3.94
C ALA A 513 1.82 -27.41 -5.35
N GLY A 514 0.60 -26.95 -5.59
CA GLY A 514 -0.02 -26.97 -6.92
C GLY A 514 0.77 -26.14 -7.93
N SER A 515 1.28 -24.97 -7.53
CA SER A 515 2.14 -24.13 -8.37
C SER A 515 3.39 -24.88 -8.85
N GLN A 516 4.09 -25.61 -7.96
CA GLN A 516 5.26 -26.40 -8.35
C GLN A 516 4.92 -27.53 -9.31
N GLN A 517 3.81 -28.23 -9.09
CA GLN A 517 3.37 -29.30 -9.98
C GLN A 517 3.06 -28.77 -11.38
N ALA A 518 2.40 -27.61 -11.47
CA ALA A 518 2.07 -26.96 -12.73
C ALA A 518 3.32 -26.49 -13.49
N TYR A 519 4.29 -25.86 -12.82
CA TYR A 519 5.56 -25.51 -13.48
C TYR A 519 6.37 -26.74 -13.93
N ALA A 520 6.37 -27.82 -13.15
CA ALA A 520 7.00 -29.08 -13.56
C ALA A 520 6.30 -29.69 -14.78
N ALA A 521 4.97 -29.57 -14.89
CA ALA A 521 4.23 -29.96 -16.08
C ALA A 521 4.60 -29.09 -17.29
N ALA A 522 4.68 -27.77 -17.12
CA ALA A 522 5.09 -26.85 -18.17
C ALA A 522 6.47 -27.21 -18.76
N LEU A 523 7.45 -27.53 -17.90
CA LEU A 523 8.77 -27.98 -18.36
C LEU A 523 8.72 -29.27 -19.18
N ARG A 524 7.88 -30.25 -18.80
CA ARG A 524 7.74 -31.49 -19.57
C ARG A 524 7.12 -31.23 -20.93
N CYS A 525 6.13 -30.35 -21.02
CA CYS A 525 5.52 -29.95 -22.28
C CYS A 525 6.55 -29.28 -23.20
N LEU A 526 7.34 -28.36 -22.67
CA LEU A 526 8.29 -27.53 -23.42
C LEU A 526 9.67 -28.16 -23.65
N ALA A 527 9.89 -29.42 -23.24
CA ALA A 527 11.22 -30.05 -23.27
C ALA A 527 11.80 -30.20 -24.69
N ASP A 528 10.94 -30.49 -25.67
CA ASP A 528 11.30 -30.71 -27.08
C ASP A 528 10.89 -29.52 -27.97
N GLU A 529 10.34 -28.46 -27.38
CA GLU A 529 9.94 -27.25 -28.07
C GLU A 529 11.12 -26.27 -28.22
N PRO A 530 11.12 -25.40 -29.24
CA PRO A 530 12.13 -24.34 -29.36
C PRO A 530 12.17 -23.44 -28.12
N ASP A 531 13.37 -23.00 -27.78
CA ASP A 531 13.61 -21.98 -26.76
C ASP A 531 12.68 -20.77 -26.95
N SER A 532 11.94 -20.41 -25.90
CA SER A 532 10.94 -19.33 -25.94
C SER A 532 10.94 -18.49 -24.66
N ALA A 533 10.30 -17.32 -24.70
CA ALA A 533 10.08 -16.48 -23.52
C ALA A 533 9.27 -17.23 -22.45
N VAL A 534 8.30 -18.06 -22.85
CA VAL A 534 7.52 -18.91 -21.93
C VAL A 534 8.43 -19.89 -21.21
N SER A 535 9.32 -20.58 -21.93
CA SER A 535 10.28 -21.52 -21.33
C SER A 535 11.20 -20.81 -20.31
N ALA A 536 11.65 -19.59 -20.61
CA ALA A 536 12.42 -18.77 -19.66
C ALA A 536 11.62 -18.40 -18.40
N ARG A 537 10.36 -18.00 -18.59
CA ARG A 537 9.42 -17.63 -17.52
C ARG A 537 9.11 -18.81 -16.59
N VAL A 538 8.91 -20.01 -17.14
CA VAL A 538 8.73 -21.25 -16.35
C VAL A 538 9.93 -21.52 -15.46
N LEU A 539 11.15 -21.48 -16.02
CA LEU A 539 12.37 -21.68 -15.24
C LEU A 539 12.55 -20.60 -14.16
N ALA A 540 12.24 -19.34 -14.47
CA ALA A 540 12.29 -18.25 -13.50
C ALA A 540 11.27 -18.43 -12.36
N GLY A 541 10.05 -18.90 -12.67
CA GLY A 541 9.01 -19.24 -11.70
C GLY A 541 9.44 -20.35 -10.74
N GLN A 542 10.01 -21.43 -11.27
CA GLN A 542 10.56 -22.52 -10.45
C GLN A 542 11.72 -22.05 -9.56
N ALA A 543 12.67 -21.31 -10.14
CA ALA A 543 13.78 -20.75 -9.37
C ALA A 543 13.26 -19.88 -8.22
N THR A 544 12.22 -19.09 -8.46
CA THR A 544 11.61 -18.21 -7.45
C THR A 544 11.01 -19.01 -6.31
N ALA A 545 10.30 -20.09 -6.62
CA ALA A 545 9.71 -20.95 -5.61
C ALA A 545 10.76 -21.68 -4.77
N GLU A 546 11.83 -22.19 -5.41
CA GLU A 546 12.96 -22.78 -4.70
C GLU A 546 13.61 -21.78 -3.74
N VAL A 547 13.88 -20.55 -4.20
CA VAL A 547 14.44 -19.47 -3.35
C VAL A 547 13.50 -19.14 -2.19
N ARG A 548 12.18 -19.07 -2.40
CA ARG A 548 11.21 -18.78 -1.33
C ARG A 548 11.03 -19.92 -0.34
N ALA A 549 11.21 -21.17 -0.79
CA ALA A 549 11.29 -22.33 0.08
C ALA A 549 12.62 -22.44 0.83
N GLY A 550 13.54 -21.48 0.63
CA GLY A 550 14.86 -21.48 1.25
C GLY A 550 15.85 -22.45 0.62
N ARG A 551 15.59 -22.98 -0.58
CA ARG A 551 16.50 -23.88 -1.32
C ARG A 551 17.32 -23.07 -2.33
N TYR A 552 18.20 -22.21 -1.82
CA TYR A 552 18.91 -21.21 -2.61
C TYR A 552 19.84 -21.81 -3.66
N SER A 553 20.52 -22.91 -3.34
CA SER A 553 21.43 -23.59 -4.27
C SER A 553 20.69 -24.20 -5.48
N ALA A 554 19.52 -24.80 -5.24
CA ALA A 554 18.65 -25.29 -6.30
C ALA A 554 18.09 -24.14 -7.15
N GLY A 555 17.59 -23.09 -6.49
CA GLY A 555 17.08 -21.88 -7.13
C GLY A 555 18.13 -21.19 -8.00
N LEU A 556 19.39 -21.11 -7.54
CA LEU A 556 20.49 -20.52 -8.30
C LEU A 556 20.76 -21.27 -9.61
N ARG A 557 20.87 -22.60 -9.54
CA ARG A 557 21.13 -23.45 -10.71
C ARG A 557 20.03 -23.33 -11.76
N ILE A 558 18.76 -23.28 -11.35
CA ILE A 558 17.62 -23.13 -12.26
C ILE A 558 17.57 -21.69 -12.80
N GLY A 559 17.74 -20.70 -11.93
CA GLY A 559 17.65 -19.27 -12.28
C GLY A 559 18.73 -18.83 -13.27
N VAL A 560 19.97 -19.32 -13.15
CA VAL A 560 21.04 -19.01 -14.14
C VAL A 560 20.65 -19.50 -15.53
N ARG A 561 20.09 -20.72 -15.64
CA ARG A 561 19.56 -21.24 -16.92
C ARG A 561 18.42 -20.38 -17.45
N ALA A 562 17.55 -19.87 -16.58
CA ALA A 562 16.47 -18.96 -16.96
C ALA A 562 17.02 -17.64 -17.55
N VAL A 563 18.05 -17.04 -16.93
CA VAL A 563 18.71 -15.82 -17.43
C VAL A 563 19.37 -16.08 -18.79
N GLU A 564 20.10 -17.18 -18.93
CA GLU A 564 20.75 -17.56 -20.20
C GLU A 564 19.72 -17.74 -21.31
N LEU A 565 18.65 -18.47 -21.03
CA LEU A 565 17.57 -18.71 -21.98
C LEU A 565 16.88 -17.40 -22.38
N ALA A 566 16.49 -16.56 -21.41
CA ALA A 566 15.86 -15.27 -21.67
C ALA A 566 16.72 -14.38 -22.58
N ARG A 567 18.05 -14.35 -22.37
CA ARG A 567 18.99 -13.62 -23.22
C ARG A 567 19.06 -14.19 -24.63
N ARG A 568 19.12 -15.52 -24.79
CA ARG A 568 19.17 -16.17 -26.11
C ARG A 568 17.97 -15.82 -26.98
N VAL A 569 16.77 -15.76 -26.39
CA VAL A 569 15.53 -15.46 -27.10
C VAL A 569 15.17 -13.97 -27.13
N GLY A 570 16.00 -13.10 -26.56
CA GLY A 570 15.73 -11.65 -26.50
C GLY A 570 14.58 -11.23 -25.56
N ALA A 571 14.17 -12.11 -24.64
CA ALA A 571 13.06 -11.88 -23.71
C ALA A 571 13.51 -11.02 -22.51
N LYS A 572 13.56 -9.69 -22.70
CA LYS A 572 14.15 -8.78 -21.73
C LYS A 572 13.40 -8.70 -20.39
N ALA A 573 12.08 -8.78 -20.40
CA ALA A 573 11.28 -8.76 -19.17
C ALA A 573 11.55 -10.01 -18.31
N GLU A 574 11.59 -11.17 -18.95
CA GLU A 574 11.92 -12.47 -18.34
C GLU A 574 13.36 -12.50 -17.82
N GLU A 575 14.31 -11.86 -18.53
CA GLU A 575 15.69 -11.69 -18.05
C GLU A 575 15.70 -10.93 -16.72
N GLY A 576 14.96 -9.82 -16.62
CA GLY A 576 14.83 -9.04 -15.39
C GLY A 576 14.23 -9.86 -14.25
N GLN A 577 13.15 -10.58 -14.50
CA GLN A 577 12.50 -11.45 -13.52
C GLN A 577 13.46 -12.53 -13.01
N ALA A 578 14.20 -13.20 -13.91
CA ALA A 578 15.15 -14.25 -13.55
C ALA A 578 16.36 -13.69 -12.79
N LEU A 579 16.90 -12.54 -13.20
CA LEU A 579 18.00 -11.86 -12.51
C LEU A 579 17.62 -11.45 -11.09
N ASN A 580 16.37 -11.05 -10.86
CA ASN A 580 15.87 -10.71 -9.53
C ASN A 580 16.02 -11.91 -8.57
N THR A 581 15.56 -13.09 -9.01
CA THR A 581 15.66 -14.34 -8.24
C THR A 581 17.10 -14.83 -8.10
N VAL A 582 17.88 -14.82 -9.19
CA VAL A 582 19.30 -15.22 -9.18
C VAL A 582 20.11 -14.33 -8.25
N GLY A 583 19.79 -13.04 -8.17
CA GLY A 583 20.50 -12.11 -7.31
C GLY A 583 20.35 -12.43 -5.82
N VAL A 584 19.13 -12.79 -5.39
CA VAL A 584 18.91 -13.30 -4.02
C VAL A 584 19.66 -14.61 -3.81
N ALA A 585 19.51 -15.57 -4.72
CA ALA A 585 20.12 -16.88 -4.59
C ALA A 585 21.66 -16.80 -4.50
N ARG A 586 22.29 -16.00 -5.37
CA ARG A 586 23.73 -15.72 -5.34
C ARG A 586 24.17 -15.17 -3.98
N THR A 587 23.42 -14.19 -3.46
CA THR A 587 23.72 -13.58 -2.16
C THR A 587 23.65 -14.62 -1.04
N MET A 588 22.56 -15.39 -0.98
CA MET A 588 22.37 -16.41 0.06
C MET A 588 23.41 -17.56 -0.02
N THR A 589 23.94 -17.84 -1.20
CA THR A 589 25.04 -18.81 -1.40
C THR A 589 26.44 -18.17 -1.31
N GLY A 590 26.56 -16.94 -0.80
CA GLY A 590 27.85 -16.26 -0.54
C GLY A 590 28.47 -15.46 -1.68
N ARG A 591 27.87 -15.43 -2.88
CA ARG A 591 28.32 -14.62 -4.03
C ARG A 591 27.69 -13.23 -3.99
N VAL A 592 27.97 -12.50 -2.92
CA VAL A 592 27.28 -11.25 -2.54
C VAL A 592 27.33 -10.19 -3.64
N GLU A 593 28.52 -9.81 -4.13
CA GLU A 593 28.63 -8.73 -5.11
C GLU A 593 28.01 -9.09 -6.47
N GLU A 594 28.10 -10.36 -6.89
CA GLU A 594 27.40 -10.84 -8.10
C GLU A 594 25.87 -10.83 -7.92
N GLY A 595 25.40 -11.05 -6.69
CA GLY A 595 23.99 -11.00 -6.32
C GLY A 595 23.43 -9.57 -6.38
N ILE A 596 24.13 -8.63 -5.74
CA ILE A 596 23.81 -7.20 -5.76
C ILE A 596 23.81 -6.64 -7.19
N ALA A 597 24.82 -7.00 -8.01
CA ALA A 597 24.89 -6.57 -9.40
C ALA A 597 23.69 -7.08 -10.23
N ALA A 598 23.30 -8.34 -10.04
CA ALA A 598 22.13 -8.92 -10.70
C ALA A 598 20.82 -8.20 -10.30
N LEU A 599 20.64 -7.89 -9.01
CA LEU A 599 19.47 -7.17 -8.51
C LEU A 599 19.36 -5.75 -9.06
N ARG A 600 20.49 -5.02 -9.13
CA ARG A 600 20.53 -3.69 -9.76
C ARG A 600 20.19 -3.76 -11.25
N SER A 601 20.66 -4.79 -11.94
CA SER A 601 20.33 -5.02 -13.36
C SER A 601 18.84 -5.36 -13.54
N ALA A 602 18.28 -6.18 -12.64
CA ALA A 602 16.85 -6.49 -12.62
C ALA A 602 15.99 -5.24 -12.42
N LEU A 603 16.38 -4.33 -11.51
CA LEU A 603 15.70 -3.05 -11.30
C LEU A 603 15.72 -2.16 -12.55
N GLN A 604 16.88 -2.02 -13.20
CA GLN A 604 16.99 -1.25 -14.45
C GLN A 604 16.10 -1.83 -15.57
N ILE A 605 16.05 -3.16 -15.68
CA ILE A 605 15.18 -3.84 -16.64
C ILE A 605 13.71 -3.64 -16.28
N ALA A 606 13.32 -3.77 -15.02
CA ALA A 606 11.94 -3.58 -14.57
C ALA A 606 11.46 -2.17 -14.86
N GLU A 607 12.32 -1.16 -14.70
CA GLU A 607 12.04 0.22 -15.08
C GLU A 607 11.92 0.40 -16.60
N ALA A 608 12.88 -0.10 -17.38
CA ALA A 608 12.86 0.01 -18.84
C ALA A 608 11.70 -0.73 -19.51
N THR A 609 11.22 -1.82 -18.89
CA THR A 609 10.10 -2.65 -19.37
C THR A 609 8.77 -2.32 -18.69
N ASP A 610 8.77 -1.31 -17.82
CA ASP A 610 7.57 -0.78 -17.16
C ASP A 610 6.84 -1.75 -16.21
N ARG A 611 7.56 -2.73 -15.64
CA ARG A 611 7.03 -3.80 -14.77
C ARG A 611 7.05 -3.41 -13.29
N ILE A 612 5.99 -2.75 -12.80
CA ILE A 612 5.91 -2.23 -11.41
C ILE A 612 6.08 -3.32 -10.35
N GLU A 613 5.44 -4.48 -10.52
CA GLU A 613 5.52 -5.57 -9.54
C GLU A 613 6.97 -6.06 -9.39
N GLU A 614 7.69 -6.18 -10.51
CA GLU A 614 9.11 -6.53 -10.54
C GLU A 614 10.01 -5.42 -9.99
N LEU A 615 9.63 -4.16 -10.18
CA LEU A 615 10.33 -3.00 -9.62
C LEU A 615 10.29 -3.05 -8.08
N PHE A 616 9.09 -3.17 -7.49
CA PHE A 616 8.94 -3.25 -6.04
C PHE A 616 9.59 -4.50 -5.45
N ARG A 617 9.47 -5.65 -6.13
CA ARG A 617 10.17 -6.87 -5.75
C ARG A 617 11.69 -6.71 -5.80
N GLY A 618 12.20 -6.05 -6.84
CA GLY A 618 13.63 -5.75 -7.02
C GLY A 618 14.19 -4.89 -5.88
N TYR A 619 13.48 -3.85 -5.46
CA TYR A 619 13.90 -3.01 -4.32
C TYR A 619 13.92 -3.82 -3.02
N GLY A 620 12.86 -4.60 -2.76
CA GLY A 620 12.80 -5.47 -1.59
C GLY A 620 13.92 -6.51 -1.54
N ASN A 621 14.23 -7.15 -2.67
CA ASN A 621 15.28 -8.15 -2.77
C ASN A 621 16.69 -7.53 -2.71
N LEU A 622 16.91 -6.35 -3.28
CA LEU A 622 18.17 -5.61 -3.17
C LEU A 622 18.44 -5.17 -1.73
N MET A 623 17.42 -4.65 -1.05
CA MET A 623 17.45 -4.35 0.38
C MET A 623 17.89 -5.60 1.17
N LEU A 624 17.21 -6.74 0.95
CA LEU A 624 17.50 -8.00 1.65
C LEU A 624 18.94 -8.47 1.40
N ALA A 625 19.43 -8.36 0.16
CA ALA A 625 20.79 -8.76 -0.19
C ALA A 625 21.84 -7.88 0.52
N LEU A 626 21.60 -6.57 0.58
CA LEU A 626 22.46 -5.61 1.28
C LEU A 626 22.43 -5.82 2.80
N GLU A 627 21.26 -6.16 3.36
CA GLU A 627 21.10 -6.47 4.78
C GLU A 627 21.99 -7.66 5.17
N HIS A 628 21.83 -8.79 4.49
CA HIS A 628 22.62 -9.99 4.79
C HIS A 628 24.12 -9.83 4.46
N ALA A 629 24.48 -8.89 3.60
CA ALA A 629 25.87 -8.49 3.33
C ALA A 629 26.50 -7.63 4.43
N GLY A 630 25.73 -7.19 5.43
CA GLY A 630 26.18 -6.26 6.48
C GLY A 630 26.28 -4.80 6.02
N ARG A 631 25.70 -4.46 4.86
CA ARG A 631 25.67 -3.10 4.30
C ARG A 631 24.40 -2.37 4.72
N LEU A 632 24.10 -2.38 6.02
CA LEU A 632 22.80 -1.97 6.59
C LEU A 632 22.39 -0.54 6.21
N GLU A 633 23.29 0.43 6.29
CA GLU A 633 22.98 1.83 5.89
C GLU A 633 22.66 1.96 4.40
N GLU A 634 23.30 1.17 3.54
CA GLU A 634 22.96 1.13 2.13
C GLU A 634 21.60 0.46 1.90
N SER A 635 21.31 -0.60 2.67
CA SER A 635 20.01 -1.28 2.64
C SER A 635 18.88 -0.32 3.01
N VAL A 636 19.03 0.50 4.05
CA VAL A 636 18.05 1.57 4.40
C VAL A 636 17.87 2.54 3.25
N ARG A 637 18.96 3.04 2.65
CA ARG A 637 18.87 3.97 1.51
C ARG A 637 18.08 3.37 0.34
N VAL A 638 18.35 2.12 -0.03
CA VAL A 638 17.63 1.42 -1.10
C VAL A 638 16.16 1.22 -0.76
N ALA A 639 15.84 0.85 0.48
CA ALA A 639 14.45 0.67 0.92
C ALA A 639 13.67 2.00 0.86
N LEU A 640 14.28 3.09 1.33
CA LEU A 640 13.71 4.44 1.26
C LEU A 640 13.57 4.94 -0.18
N GLU A 641 14.55 4.67 -1.05
CA GLU A 641 14.48 4.97 -2.48
C GLU A 641 13.31 4.24 -3.15
N GLY A 642 13.10 2.95 -2.83
CA GLY A 642 11.96 2.19 -3.31
C GLY A 642 10.62 2.77 -2.84
N LEU A 643 10.52 3.17 -1.57
CA LEU A 643 9.33 3.80 -1.02
C LEU A 643 9.04 5.16 -1.67
N ASP A 644 10.08 5.97 -1.86
CA ASP A 644 10.03 7.24 -2.58
C ASP A 644 9.66 7.05 -4.06
N ARG A 645 10.13 5.96 -4.70
CA ARG A 645 9.69 5.58 -6.04
C ARG A 645 8.21 5.20 -6.07
N ALA A 646 7.73 4.47 -5.07
CA ALA A 646 6.31 4.16 -4.93
C ALA A 646 5.48 5.44 -4.77
N ARG A 647 5.94 6.41 -3.95
CA ARG A 647 5.30 7.74 -3.80
C ARG A 647 5.26 8.52 -5.12
N ARG A 648 6.37 8.58 -5.86
CA ARG A 648 6.42 9.23 -7.19
C ARG A 648 5.51 8.59 -8.24
N LEU A 649 5.16 7.32 -8.05
CA LEU A 649 4.19 6.60 -8.89
C LEU A 649 2.77 6.69 -8.31
N GLY A 650 2.57 7.38 -7.19
CA GLY A 650 1.30 7.45 -6.47
C GLY A 650 0.81 6.07 -6.03
N LEU A 651 1.72 5.17 -5.63
CA LEU A 651 1.51 3.74 -5.29
C LEU A 651 1.94 3.37 -3.86
N GLN A 652 2.29 4.34 -3.03
CA GLN A 652 2.75 4.12 -1.65
C GLN A 652 1.72 3.38 -0.78
N HIS A 653 0.43 3.59 -1.08
CA HIS A 653 -0.68 2.98 -0.36
C HIS A 653 -1.09 1.60 -0.88
N THR A 654 -0.42 1.09 -1.91
CA THR A 654 -0.61 -0.28 -2.38
C THR A 654 -0.01 -1.29 -1.40
N ARG A 655 -0.32 -2.58 -1.59
CA ARG A 655 0.39 -3.69 -0.95
C ARG A 655 1.90 -3.61 -1.19
N GLY A 656 2.34 -3.29 -2.41
CA GLY A 656 3.75 -3.16 -2.77
C GLY A 656 4.45 -2.03 -2.00
N GLY A 657 3.82 -0.86 -1.90
CA GLY A 657 4.32 0.26 -1.09
C GLY A 657 4.43 -0.08 0.39
N GLY A 658 3.42 -0.77 0.95
CA GLY A 658 3.44 -1.24 2.34
C GLY A 658 4.56 -2.25 2.63
N VAL A 659 4.86 -3.16 1.68
CA VAL A 659 6.01 -4.07 1.80
C VAL A 659 7.33 -3.31 1.83
N LEU A 660 7.49 -2.27 1.01
CA LEU A 660 8.69 -1.43 1.01
C LEU A 660 8.84 -0.65 2.32
N ALA A 661 7.75 -0.11 2.87
CA ALA A 661 7.73 0.55 4.17
C ALA A 661 8.12 -0.42 5.31
N ASN A 662 7.54 -1.63 5.32
CA ASN A 662 7.93 -2.70 6.25
C ASN A 662 9.43 -2.99 6.18
N ASN A 663 9.94 -3.18 4.96
CA ASN A 663 11.34 -3.50 4.69
C ASN A 663 12.27 -2.41 5.22
N ALA A 664 11.96 -1.14 4.98
CA ALA A 664 12.70 -0.02 5.54
C ALA A 664 12.66 -0.03 7.08
N GLY A 665 11.48 -0.24 7.67
CA GLY A 665 11.30 -0.34 9.13
C GLY A 665 12.11 -1.48 9.76
N ALA A 666 12.14 -2.66 9.13
CA ALA A 666 12.89 -3.82 9.61
C ALA A 666 14.41 -3.57 9.64
N VAL A 667 14.98 -2.95 8.59
CA VAL A 667 16.42 -2.64 8.57
C VAL A 667 16.76 -1.52 9.56
N LEU A 668 15.91 -0.50 9.69
CA LEU A 668 16.05 0.53 10.75
C LEU A 668 16.04 -0.11 12.14
N ALA A 669 15.16 -1.10 12.36
CA ALA A 669 15.11 -1.85 13.61
C ALA A 669 16.41 -2.63 13.85
N SER A 670 16.95 -3.28 12.81
CA SER A 670 18.24 -3.98 12.86
C SER A 670 19.41 -3.05 13.23
N LEU A 671 19.42 -1.80 12.73
CA LEU A 671 20.41 -0.77 13.09
C LEU A 671 20.26 -0.22 14.51
N GLY A 672 19.18 -0.56 15.23
CA GLY A 672 18.87 0.03 16.54
C GLY A 672 18.20 1.40 16.47
N ARG A 673 17.78 1.86 15.28
CA ARG A 673 17.05 3.12 15.07
C ARG A 673 15.55 2.88 15.32
N TRP A 674 15.22 2.41 16.52
CA TRP A 674 13.90 1.90 16.88
C TRP A 674 12.80 2.96 16.84
N ASP A 675 13.11 4.20 17.18
CA ASP A 675 12.13 5.30 17.13
C ASP A 675 11.71 5.61 15.68
N GLU A 676 12.67 5.65 14.76
CA GLU A 676 12.40 5.86 13.32
C GLU A 676 11.64 4.68 12.71
N ALA A 677 12.02 3.45 13.05
CA ALA A 677 11.29 2.25 12.63
C ALA A 677 9.86 2.26 13.16
N THR A 678 9.65 2.62 14.43
CA THR A 678 8.31 2.70 15.03
C THR A 678 7.47 3.76 14.33
N ALA A 679 8.02 4.95 14.10
CA ALA A 679 7.31 6.04 13.42
C ALA A 679 6.89 5.67 11.99
N LEU A 680 7.76 4.99 11.23
CA LEU A 680 7.45 4.56 9.87
C LEU A 680 6.36 3.48 9.80
N LEU A 681 6.29 2.59 10.80
CA LEU A 681 5.37 1.44 10.81
C LEU A 681 4.05 1.72 11.54
N ALA A 682 3.99 2.73 12.40
CA ALA A 682 2.80 3.06 13.18
C ALA A 682 1.58 3.31 12.28
N ASP A 683 1.72 4.23 11.31
CA ASP A 683 0.63 4.57 10.37
C ASP A 683 0.17 3.33 9.59
N LEU A 684 1.12 2.53 9.10
CA LEU A 684 0.83 1.32 8.32
C LEU A 684 0.02 0.28 9.12
N VAL A 685 0.27 0.16 10.42
CA VAL A 685 -0.40 -0.80 11.32
C VAL A 685 -1.74 -0.25 11.82
N GLU A 686 -1.89 1.07 11.93
CA GLU A 686 -3.16 1.72 12.29
C GLU A 686 -4.15 1.78 11.13
N GLU A 687 -3.66 2.03 9.91
CA GLU A 687 -4.51 2.24 8.73
C GLU A 687 -4.95 0.92 8.08
N ARG A 688 -4.23 -0.18 8.29
CA ARG A 688 -4.49 -1.45 7.59
C ARG A 688 -5.04 -2.55 8.49
N PRO A 689 -5.90 -3.43 7.94
CA PRO A 689 -6.30 -4.66 8.60
C PRO A 689 -5.09 -5.50 9.06
N VAL A 690 -5.27 -6.27 10.13
CA VAL A 690 -4.20 -7.11 10.70
C VAL A 690 -3.58 -8.04 9.65
N ARG A 691 -4.41 -8.70 8.85
CA ARG A 691 -4.00 -9.62 7.77
C ARG A 691 -3.05 -8.99 6.75
N GLU A 692 -3.14 -7.68 6.52
CA GLU A 692 -2.30 -6.95 5.56
C GLU A 692 -1.07 -6.31 6.19
N SER A 693 -0.99 -6.30 7.53
CA SER A 693 0.06 -5.62 8.31
C SER A 693 0.84 -6.57 9.22
N LEU A 694 0.86 -7.87 8.94
CA LEU A 694 1.49 -8.90 9.78
C LEU A 694 3.01 -8.74 9.97
N TYR A 695 3.76 -8.52 8.89
CA TYR A 695 5.20 -8.26 8.97
C TYR A 695 5.55 -6.97 9.73
N PRO A 696 4.86 -5.82 9.48
CA PRO A 696 5.03 -4.62 10.29
C PRO A 696 4.78 -4.85 11.79
N ARG A 697 3.70 -5.57 12.13
CA ARG A 697 3.37 -5.92 13.53
C ARG A 697 4.44 -6.81 14.15
N LEU A 698 4.99 -7.77 13.42
CA LEU A 698 6.08 -8.61 13.90
C LEU A 698 7.35 -7.79 14.15
N THR A 699 7.69 -6.86 13.25
CA THR A 699 8.84 -5.96 13.43
C THR A 699 8.66 -5.07 14.66
N LEU A 700 7.47 -4.50 14.86
CA LEU A 700 7.14 -3.74 16.08
C LEU A 700 7.25 -4.63 17.33
N ALA A 701 6.78 -5.87 17.30
CA ALA A 701 6.92 -6.80 18.42
C ALA A 701 8.39 -7.04 18.77
N GLU A 702 9.28 -7.24 17.79
CA GLU A 702 10.71 -7.40 18.02
C GLU A 702 11.34 -6.15 18.67
N ILE A 703 10.95 -4.94 18.24
CA ILE A 703 11.37 -3.68 18.85
C ILE A 703 10.90 -3.59 20.30
N GLU A 704 9.63 -3.89 20.58
CA GLU A 704 9.06 -3.80 21.93
C GLU A 704 9.66 -4.87 22.88
N VAL A 705 9.99 -6.07 22.37
CA VAL A 705 10.80 -7.05 23.12
C VAL A 705 12.17 -6.49 23.45
N GLY A 706 12.85 -5.88 22.48
CA GLY A 706 14.17 -5.25 22.67
C GLY A 706 14.16 -4.13 23.70
N ARG A 707 13.09 -3.31 23.72
CA ARG A 707 12.88 -2.24 24.71
C ARG A 707 12.49 -2.75 26.10
N GLY A 708 11.96 -3.97 26.20
CA GLY A 708 11.42 -4.52 27.44
C GLY A 708 9.94 -4.20 27.69
N ARG A 709 9.22 -3.69 26.69
CA ARG A 709 7.78 -3.38 26.75
C ARG A 709 6.95 -4.61 26.38
N PHE A 710 7.04 -5.64 27.22
CA PHE A 710 6.49 -6.96 26.89
C PHE A 710 4.97 -7.01 26.69
N ALA A 711 4.21 -6.11 27.33
CA ALA A 711 2.76 -6.03 27.14
C ALA A 711 2.39 -5.57 25.71
N ASP A 712 3.16 -4.63 25.15
CA ASP A 712 2.95 -4.11 23.81
C ASP A 712 3.41 -5.13 22.76
N ALA A 713 4.55 -5.80 23.01
CA ALA A 713 4.98 -6.94 22.20
C ALA A 713 3.92 -8.04 22.15
N GLU A 714 3.32 -8.41 23.29
CA GLU A 714 2.29 -9.44 23.38
C GLU A 714 1.02 -9.05 22.60
N ARG A 715 0.61 -7.77 22.63
CA ARG A 715 -0.50 -7.27 21.81
C ARG A 715 -0.26 -7.48 20.31
N HIS A 716 0.93 -7.16 19.83
CA HIS A 716 1.29 -7.36 18.42
C HIS A 716 1.35 -8.85 18.05
N LEU A 717 1.98 -9.68 18.90
CA LEU A 717 2.08 -11.12 18.69
C LEU A 717 0.71 -11.83 18.75
N ALA A 718 -0.19 -11.40 19.63
CA ALA A 718 -1.55 -11.93 19.71
C ALA A 718 -2.34 -11.65 18.42
N ALA A 719 -2.32 -10.41 17.92
CA ALA A 719 -2.96 -10.07 16.65
C ALA A 719 -2.38 -10.87 15.48
N VAL A 720 -1.06 -11.07 15.47
CA VAL A 720 -0.39 -11.90 14.45
C VAL A 720 -0.75 -13.38 14.59
N ARG A 721 -0.99 -13.92 15.78
CA ARG A 721 -1.41 -15.33 15.96
C ARG A 721 -2.80 -15.59 15.43
N GLU A 722 -3.76 -14.74 15.80
CA GLU A 722 -5.17 -14.91 15.43
C GLU A 722 -5.38 -14.97 13.91
N GLU A 723 -4.64 -14.15 13.15
CA GLU A 723 -4.72 -14.09 11.69
C GLU A 723 -3.63 -14.93 10.98
N GLY A 724 -2.45 -15.06 11.58
CA GLY A 724 -1.24 -15.61 10.96
C GLY A 724 -1.27 -17.13 10.78
N ASP A 725 -2.09 -17.87 11.52
CA ASP A 725 -2.26 -19.31 11.31
C ASP A 725 -2.86 -19.66 9.94
N SER A 726 -3.45 -18.67 9.26
CA SER A 726 -3.89 -18.79 7.86
C SER A 726 -2.75 -18.64 6.84
N LEU A 727 -1.69 -17.91 7.19
CA LEU A 727 -0.51 -17.65 6.36
C LEU A 727 0.57 -18.68 6.69
N ARG A 728 0.51 -19.82 6.00
CA ARG A 728 1.47 -20.94 6.13
C ARG A 728 2.85 -20.64 5.51
N GLU A 729 3.32 -19.39 5.52
CA GLU A 729 4.65 -19.04 5.01
C GLU A 729 5.74 -19.43 6.02
N PRO A 730 6.65 -20.38 5.70
CA PRO A 730 7.65 -20.92 6.64
C PRO A 730 8.49 -19.85 7.36
N LYS A 731 9.00 -18.87 6.59
CA LYS A 731 9.87 -17.80 7.10
C LYS A 731 9.14 -16.92 8.12
N PHE A 732 7.88 -16.58 7.84
CA PHE A 732 7.07 -15.75 8.73
C PHE A 732 6.79 -16.47 10.05
N VAL A 733 6.30 -17.71 9.97
CA VAL A 733 5.97 -18.54 11.14
C VAL A 733 7.18 -18.71 12.05
N ALA A 734 8.35 -19.01 11.48
CA ALA A 734 9.55 -19.18 12.26
C ALA A 734 10.10 -17.86 12.85
N SER A 735 9.96 -16.74 12.15
CA SER A 735 10.33 -15.41 12.68
C SER A 735 9.42 -15.01 13.85
N ARG A 736 8.12 -15.32 13.77
CA ARG A 736 7.18 -15.16 14.89
C ARG A 736 7.62 -15.98 16.10
N HIS A 737 7.90 -17.28 15.93
CA HIS A 737 8.36 -18.13 17.02
C HIS A 737 9.70 -17.70 17.61
N ALA A 738 10.62 -17.17 16.80
CA ALA A 738 11.87 -16.58 17.31
C ALA A 738 11.59 -15.37 18.21
N CYS A 739 10.68 -14.47 17.81
CA CYS A 739 10.27 -13.32 18.62
C CYS A 739 9.55 -13.74 19.92
N GLU A 740 8.65 -14.73 19.86
CA GLU A 740 7.96 -15.29 21.03
C GLU A 740 8.95 -15.91 22.02
N ALA A 741 9.90 -16.73 21.53
CA ALA A 741 10.93 -17.34 22.36
C ALA A 741 11.82 -16.28 23.02
N GLU A 742 12.22 -15.24 22.28
CA GLU A 742 13.00 -14.13 22.82
C GLU A 742 12.24 -13.35 23.90
N CYS A 743 10.95 -13.08 23.68
CA CYS A 743 10.07 -12.46 24.68
C CYS A 743 9.99 -13.30 25.97
N ALA A 744 9.74 -14.61 25.85
CA ALA A 744 9.67 -15.53 26.98
C ALA A 744 11.00 -15.60 27.76
N LEU A 745 12.14 -15.60 27.06
CA LEU A 745 13.47 -15.58 27.66
C LEU A 745 13.70 -14.32 28.51
N TRP A 746 13.33 -13.15 28.00
CA TRP A 746 13.44 -11.89 28.75
C TRP A 746 12.49 -11.84 29.96
N ARG A 747 11.31 -12.47 29.86
CA ARG A 747 10.35 -12.61 30.97
C ARG A 747 10.69 -13.73 31.95
N ARG A 748 11.79 -14.45 31.73
CA ARG A 748 12.25 -15.60 32.53
C ARG A 748 11.27 -16.79 32.56
N GLN A 749 10.52 -16.96 31.47
CA GLN A 749 9.54 -18.04 31.25
C GLN A 749 10.17 -19.16 30.41
N PHE A 750 11.10 -19.91 30.99
CA PHE A 750 11.95 -20.85 30.24
C PHE A 750 11.29 -22.16 29.84
N ASP A 751 10.18 -22.52 30.48
CA ASP A 751 9.59 -23.87 30.38
C ASP A 751 9.05 -24.16 28.97
N ASP A 752 8.50 -23.14 28.31
CA ASP A 752 7.87 -23.26 26.98
C ASP A 752 8.82 -22.94 25.82
N VAL A 753 9.99 -22.34 26.09
CA VAL A 753 10.93 -21.87 25.05
C VAL A 753 11.35 -22.99 24.10
N GLY A 754 11.61 -24.19 24.65
CA GLY A 754 12.00 -25.35 23.84
C GLY A 754 10.91 -25.77 22.84
N ALA A 755 9.64 -25.73 23.25
CA ALA A 755 8.51 -26.06 22.38
C ALA A 755 8.31 -24.99 21.30
N THR A 756 8.42 -23.70 21.67
CA THR A 756 8.34 -22.57 20.72
C THR A 756 9.45 -22.64 19.67
N VAL A 757 10.71 -22.90 20.09
CA VAL A 757 11.84 -23.06 19.17
C VAL A 757 11.66 -24.28 18.27
N ALA A 758 11.21 -25.40 18.79
CA ALA A 758 10.94 -26.61 18.01
C ALA A 758 9.85 -26.37 16.95
N ALA A 759 8.79 -25.64 17.27
CA ALA A 759 7.75 -25.25 16.31
C ALA A 759 8.31 -24.35 15.19
N GLY A 760 9.17 -23.39 15.54
CA GLY A 760 9.89 -22.57 14.56
C GLY A 760 10.80 -23.38 13.64
N LEU A 761 11.57 -24.32 14.18
CA LEU A 761 12.45 -25.20 13.40
C LEU A 761 11.65 -26.12 12.47
N ALA A 762 10.54 -26.70 12.97
CA ALA A 762 9.65 -27.54 12.18
C ALA A 762 9.01 -26.80 11.00
N ALA A 763 8.72 -25.50 11.15
CA ALA A 763 8.18 -24.68 10.07
C ALA A 763 9.18 -24.50 8.92
N ILE A 764 10.48 -24.41 9.20
CA ILE A 764 11.54 -24.20 8.20
C ILE A 764 12.01 -25.52 7.57
N GLY A 765 12.06 -26.60 8.36
CA GLY A 765 12.58 -27.89 7.93
C GLY A 765 14.04 -27.82 7.44
N ASP A 766 14.39 -28.69 6.49
CA ASP A 766 15.76 -28.85 5.97
C ASP A 766 16.15 -27.80 4.91
N SER A 767 15.67 -26.56 5.05
CA SER A 767 16.00 -25.48 4.10
C SER A 767 17.39 -24.87 4.35
N GLU A 768 17.91 -24.12 3.38
CA GLU A 768 19.18 -23.39 3.46
C GLU A 768 19.02 -22.01 4.15
N GLN A 769 17.96 -21.80 4.95
CA GLN A 769 17.71 -20.56 5.71
C GLN A 769 18.60 -20.47 6.97
N PHE A 770 19.92 -20.53 6.77
CA PHE A 770 20.88 -20.66 7.87
C PHE A 770 20.79 -19.56 8.92
N VAL A 771 20.53 -18.31 8.54
CA VAL A 771 20.35 -17.20 9.51
C VAL A 771 19.21 -17.49 10.48
N LEU A 772 18.05 -17.93 9.98
CA LEU A 772 16.88 -18.15 10.84
C LEU A 772 17.01 -19.45 11.64
N LEU A 773 17.59 -20.50 11.06
CA LEU A 773 17.92 -21.75 11.75
C LEU A 773 18.91 -21.51 12.90
N LEU A 774 19.99 -20.78 12.65
CA LEU A 774 20.97 -20.43 13.68
C LEU A 774 20.37 -19.50 14.75
N ARG A 775 19.49 -18.56 14.38
CA ARG A 775 18.75 -17.72 15.36
C ARG A 775 17.91 -18.56 16.30
N LEU A 776 17.13 -19.52 15.77
CA LEU A 776 16.32 -20.43 16.56
C LEU A 776 17.18 -21.33 17.46
N HIS A 777 18.28 -21.87 16.95
CA HIS A 777 19.22 -22.66 17.75
C HIS A 777 19.91 -21.85 18.85
N ALA A 778 20.29 -20.59 18.58
CA ALA A 778 20.85 -19.69 19.60
C ALA A 778 19.84 -19.44 20.72
N LEU A 779 18.57 -19.19 20.39
CA LEU A 779 17.49 -19.01 21.37
C LEU A 779 17.21 -20.30 22.16
N GLY A 780 17.22 -21.46 21.50
CA GLY A 780 17.06 -22.77 22.15
C GLY A 780 18.20 -23.09 23.12
N LEU A 781 19.45 -22.85 22.71
CA LEU A 781 20.63 -22.99 23.57
C LEU A 781 20.56 -22.03 24.77
N ARG A 782 20.19 -20.76 24.54
CA ARG A 782 19.99 -19.78 25.62
C ARG A 782 18.92 -20.24 26.62
N GLY A 783 17.77 -20.70 26.13
CA GLY A 783 16.67 -21.16 26.97
C GLY A 783 17.02 -22.40 27.78
N ALA A 784 17.70 -23.37 27.16
CA ALA A 784 18.18 -24.55 27.86
C ALA A 784 19.24 -24.19 28.93
N ALA A 785 20.16 -23.27 28.61
CA ALA A 785 21.17 -22.78 29.56
C ALA A 785 20.55 -22.06 30.76
N ASP A 786 19.61 -21.13 30.51
CA ASP A 786 18.91 -20.39 31.57
C ASP A 786 18.07 -21.32 32.45
N ARG A 787 17.38 -22.31 31.85
CA ARG A 787 16.62 -23.32 32.59
C ARG A 787 17.52 -24.20 33.47
N TRP A 788 18.65 -24.68 32.94
CA TRP A 788 19.61 -25.48 33.69
C TRP A 788 20.10 -24.71 34.92
N LEU A 789 20.54 -23.46 34.74
CA LEU A 789 21.05 -22.63 35.83
C LEU A 789 19.98 -22.39 36.91
N ARG A 790 18.72 -22.19 36.51
CA ARG A 790 17.59 -22.04 37.45
C ARG A 790 17.35 -23.32 38.25
N LEU A 791 17.30 -24.47 37.59
CA LEU A 791 17.06 -25.77 38.22
C LEU A 791 18.19 -26.15 39.18
N SER A 792 19.45 -25.95 38.77
CA SER A 792 20.64 -26.18 39.58
C SER A 792 20.66 -25.30 40.84
N ALA A 793 20.30 -24.01 40.72
CA ALA A 793 20.28 -23.10 41.87
C ALA A 793 19.19 -23.47 42.91
N LEU A 794 18.05 -23.98 42.47
CA LEU A 794 16.93 -24.29 43.36
C LEU A 794 17.14 -25.56 44.21
N HIS A 795 18.17 -26.39 43.94
CA HIS A 795 18.40 -27.70 44.58
C HIS A 795 17.15 -28.62 44.62
N ARG A 796 16.18 -28.36 43.73
CA ARG A 796 14.83 -28.95 43.72
C ARG A 796 14.55 -29.81 42.48
N ALA A 797 15.44 -29.81 41.49
CA ALA A 797 15.25 -30.57 40.26
C ALA A 797 15.67 -32.03 40.46
N GLY A 798 14.83 -32.96 40.02
CA GLY A 798 15.22 -34.37 39.90
C GLY A 798 16.30 -34.53 38.82
N SER A 799 17.16 -35.54 38.97
CA SER A 799 18.23 -35.87 38.00
C SER A 799 17.69 -36.01 36.56
N GLU A 800 16.46 -36.48 36.40
CA GLU A 800 15.79 -36.62 35.10
C GLU A 800 15.52 -35.29 34.38
N GLU A 801 15.20 -34.22 35.12
CA GLU A 801 14.88 -32.93 34.50
C GLU A 801 16.15 -32.23 34.00
N LEU A 802 17.23 -32.29 34.78
CA LEU A 802 18.55 -31.82 34.35
C LEU A 802 19.06 -32.61 33.15
N ALA A 803 18.89 -33.94 33.14
CA ALA A 803 19.26 -34.79 32.01
C ALA A 803 18.46 -34.43 30.73
N ARG A 804 17.17 -34.07 30.86
CA ARG A 804 16.35 -33.59 29.72
C ARG A 804 16.88 -32.28 29.14
N VAL A 805 17.27 -31.34 29.99
CA VAL A 805 17.84 -30.05 29.55
C VAL A 805 19.22 -30.25 28.90
N GLU A 806 20.05 -31.13 29.46
CA GLU A 806 21.35 -31.49 28.87
C GLU A 806 21.20 -32.14 27.48
N ALA A 807 20.24 -33.07 27.34
CA ALA A 807 19.93 -33.68 26.05
C ALA A 807 19.50 -32.64 25.00
N ALA A 808 18.72 -31.62 25.38
CA ALA A 808 18.32 -30.53 24.48
C ALA A 808 19.53 -29.69 24.02
N ILE A 809 20.49 -29.43 24.89
CA ILE A 809 21.74 -28.71 24.54
C ILE A 809 22.58 -29.54 23.56
N VAL A 810 22.71 -30.85 23.81
CA VAL A 810 23.42 -31.77 22.90
C VAL A 810 22.74 -31.81 21.53
N ALA A 811 21.41 -31.85 21.49
CA ALA A 811 20.65 -31.84 20.24
C ALA A 811 20.88 -30.54 19.45
N HIS A 812 20.78 -29.37 20.08
CA HIS A 812 21.07 -28.10 19.41
C HIS A 812 22.54 -27.98 18.98
N ARG A 813 23.48 -28.47 19.78
CA ARG A 813 24.91 -28.54 19.44
C ARG A 813 25.12 -29.33 18.14
N GLY A 814 24.62 -30.56 18.09
CA GLY A 814 24.77 -31.42 16.92
C GLY A 814 24.09 -30.83 15.67
N ALA A 815 22.93 -30.18 15.85
CA ALA A 815 22.25 -29.50 14.75
C ALA A 815 23.06 -28.31 14.20
N VAL A 816 23.63 -27.47 15.07
CA VAL A 816 24.48 -26.34 14.64
C VAL A 816 25.73 -26.83 13.92
N ASP A 817 26.41 -27.86 14.45
CA ASP A 817 27.59 -28.44 13.82
C ASP A 817 27.23 -29.00 12.41
N ALA A 818 26.10 -29.72 12.30
CA ALA A 818 25.60 -30.22 11.01
C ALA A 818 25.25 -29.11 9.99
N LEU A 819 24.74 -27.96 10.46
CA LEU A 819 24.44 -26.83 9.59
C LEU A 819 25.70 -26.23 8.98
N VAL A 820 26.78 -26.07 9.76
CA VAL A 820 28.02 -25.45 9.29
C VAL A 820 28.91 -26.41 8.49
N ASP A 821 28.73 -27.72 8.68
CA ASP A 821 29.36 -28.77 7.87
C ASP A 821 28.64 -29.01 6.53
N SER A 822 27.47 -28.40 6.33
CA SER A 822 26.70 -28.51 5.08
C SER A 822 27.49 -27.96 3.89
N PRO A 823 27.51 -28.63 2.72
CA PRO A 823 28.12 -28.09 1.51
C PRO A 823 27.49 -26.78 1.02
N ALA A 824 26.24 -26.50 1.42
CA ALA A 824 25.52 -25.27 1.09
C ALA A 824 25.87 -24.11 2.06
N TRP A 825 26.58 -24.40 3.16
CA TRP A 825 26.97 -23.39 4.12
C TRP A 825 27.93 -22.37 3.48
N SER A 826 27.51 -21.11 3.52
CA SER A 826 28.37 -19.98 3.22
C SER A 826 28.21 -18.93 4.32
N PRO A 827 29.30 -18.56 5.02
CA PRO A 827 29.21 -17.75 6.24
C PRO A 827 29.00 -16.28 5.89
N LEU A 828 27.78 -15.93 5.49
CA LEU A 828 27.33 -14.53 5.46
C LEU A 828 27.59 -13.87 6.83
N PRO A 829 27.91 -12.57 6.88
CA PRO A 829 28.26 -11.88 8.13
C PRO A 829 27.31 -12.14 9.30
N GLU A 830 26.00 -12.08 9.07
CA GLU A 830 24.99 -12.35 10.11
C GLU A 830 25.00 -13.81 10.57
N ALA A 831 25.05 -14.75 9.63
CA ALA A 831 25.10 -16.17 9.92
C ALA A 831 26.36 -16.53 10.73
N ARG A 832 27.49 -15.88 10.43
CA ARG A 832 28.74 -16.00 11.21
C ARG A 832 28.57 -15.49 12.64
N ALA A 833 27.94 -14.33 12.83
CA ALA A 833 27.70 -13.77 14.17
C ALA A 833 26.78 -14.67 15.00
N LEU A 834 25.73 -15.22 14.38
CA LEU A 834 24.82 -16.19 15.01
C LEU A 834 25.51 -17.51 15.33
N HIS A 835 26.36 -18.03 14.44
CA HIS A 835 27.13 -19.24 14.72
C HIS A 835 28.05 -19.03 15.93
N LEU A 836 28.79 -17.92 16.00
CA LEU A 836 29.62 -17.58 17.15
C LEU A 836 28.79 -17.44 18.44
N LEU A 837 27.58 -16.90 18.35
CA LEU A 837 26.64 -16.84 19.46
C LEU A 837 26.22 -18.25 19.92
N CYS A 838 25.88 -19.16 19.01
CA CYS A 838 25.59 -20.56 19.34
C CYS A 838 26.77 -21.22 20.06
N LEU A 839 28.00 -21.02 19.58
CA LEU A 839 29.21 -21.56 20.21
C LEU A 839 29.38 -21.03 21.65
N ALA A 840 29.07 -19.76 21.88
CA ALA A 840 29.18 -19.14 23.20
C ALA A 840 28.05 -19.58 24.16
N GLU A 841 26.79 -19.63 23.71
CA GLU A 841 25.64 -20.10 24.50
C GLU A 841 25.81 -21.55 24.95
N ARG A 842 26.30 -22.41 24.05
CA ARG A 842 26.53 -23.83 24.27
C ARG A 842 27.50 -24.15 25.41
N ASP A 843 28.39 -23.22 25.75
CA ASP A 843 29.43 -23.39 26.76
C ASP A 843 29.08 -22.76 28.11
N ARG A 844 27.86 -22.21 28.26
CA ARG A 844 27.42 -21.55 29.51
C ARG A 844 27.32 -22.47 30.72
N ILE A 845 27.12 -23.77 30.50
CA ILE A 845 26.95 -24.78 31.55
C ILE A 845 28.26 -25.54 31.83
N ALA A 846 29.34 -25.25 31.09
CA ALA A 846 30.65 -25.85 31.35
C ALA A 846 31.29 -25.29 32.64
N ASP A 847 32.20 -26.06 33.25
CA ASP A 847 32.90 -25.69 34.50
C ASP A 847 33.63 -24.33 34.45
N ALA A 848 33.90 -23.81 33.26
CA ALA A 848 34.49 -22.48 33.08
C ALA A 848 34.07 -21.85 31.74
N PRO A 849 32.99 -21.03 31.68
CA PRO A 849 32.59 -20.32 30.47
C PRO A 849 33.72 -19.40 29.99
N ASP A 850 33.87 -19.26 28.67
CA ASP A 850 34.98 -18.54 28.05
C ASP A 850 34.57 -17.12 27.58
N PRO A 851 35.07 -16.05 28.22
CA PRO A 851 34.81 -14.67 27.82
C PRO A 851 35.25 -14.36 26.38
N ALA A 852 36.26 -15.06 25.85
CA ALA A 852 36.75 -14.80 24.50
C ALA A 852 35.72 -15.16 23.43
N LYS A 853 34.93 -16.24 23.64
CA LYS A 853 33.86 -16.65 22.71
C LYS A 853 32.74 -15.62 22.66
N TRP A 854 32.37 -15.06 23.80
CA TRP A 854 31.40 -13.98 23.89
C TRP A 854 31.90 -12.67 23.27
N GLY A 855 33.18 -12.35 23.48
CA GLY A 855 33.85 -11.23 22.82
C GLY A 855 33.83 -11.36 21.30
N ALA A 856 34.19 -12.54 20.77
CA ALA A 856 34.14 -12.81 19.33
C ALA A 856 32.73 -12.69 18.74
N ALA A 857 31.70 -13.17 19.46
CA ALA A 857 30.30 -13.00 19.05
C ALA A 857 29.89 -11.51 19.06
N ALA A 858 30.27 -10.75 20.09
CA ALA A 858 30.00 -9.32 20.17
C ALA A 858 30.66 -8.54 19.03
N ASP A 859 31.95 -8.76 18.79
CA ASP A 859 32.72 -8.11 17.74
C ASP A 859 32.15 -8.42 16.34
N ALA A 860 31.66 -9.66 16.13
CA ALA A 860 30.98 -10.02 14.89
C ALA A 860 29.66 -9.27 14.70
N TRP A 861 28.88 -9.06 15.77
CA TRP A 861 27.65 -8.27 15.72
C TRP A 861 27.90 -6.78 15.52
N ASP A 862 28.97 -6.22 16.11
CA ASP A 862 29.36 -4.83 15.87
C ASP A 862 29.82 -4.63 14.44
N ALA A 863 30.64 -5.55 13.91
CA ALA A 863 31.07 -5.52 12.51
C ALA A 863 29.89 -5.63 11.54
N PHE A 864 28.85 -6.37 11.93
CA PHE A 864 27.59 -6.46 11.16
C PHE A 864 26.71 -5.22 11.30
N GLY A 865 26.84 -4.45 12.39
CA GLY A 865 26.07 -3.24 12.65
C GLY A 865 24.75 -3.46 13.38
N ARG A 866 24.57 -4.58 14.11
CA ARG A 866 23.38 -4.81 14.96
C ARG A 866 23.72 -4.61 16.44
N PRO A 867 23.39 -3.45 17.04
CA PRO A 867 23.88 -3.08 18.36
C PRO A 867 23.23 -3.87 19.51
N PHE A 868 21.97 -4.29 19.37
CA PHE A 868 21.28 -5.01 20.45
C PHE A 868 21.86 -6.42 20.69
N PRO A 869 22.03 -7.29 19.66
CA PRO A 869 22.74 -8.56 19.83
C PRO A 869 24.19 -8.41 20.32
N ALA A 870 24.91 -7.37 19.88
CA ALA A 870 26.26 -7.08 20.36
C ALA A 870 26.26 -6.74 21.87
N ALA A 871 25.29 -5.92 22.31
CA ALA A 871 25.14 -5.57 23.72
C ALA A 871 24.78 -6.79 24.59
N TYR A 872 23.91 -7.68 24.09
CA TYR A 872 23.60 -8.96 24.74
C TYR A 872 24.87 -9.83 24.91
N ALA A 873 25.65 -10.00 23.83
CA ALA A 873 26.89 -10.79 23.88
C ALA A 873 27.92 -10.19 24.85
N ARG A 874 28.04 -8.86 24.93
CA ARG A 874 28.92 -8.17 25.89
C ARG A 874 28.47 -8.31 27.34
N TRP A 875 27.17 -8.32 27.59
CA TRP A 875 26.66 -8.62 28.93
C TRP A 875 27.08 -10.04 29.36
N ARG A 876 26.92 -11.02 28.47
CA ARG A 876 27.36 -12.40 28.72
C ARG A 876 28.87 -12.56 28.81
N GLN A 877 29.65 -11.78 28.05
CA GLN A 877 31.09 -11.69 28.19
C GLN A 877 31.48 -11.23 29.60
N ALA A 878 30.81 -10.20 30.12
CA ALA A 878 31.06 -9.71 31.46
C ALA A 878 30.73 -10.77 32.52
N GLU A 879 29.61 -11.49 32.36
CA GLU A 879 29.21 -12.57 33.26
C GLU A 879 30.26 -13.70 33.28
N ALA A 880 30.72 -14.17 32.12
CA ALA A 880 31.77 -15.17 32.02
C ALA A 880 33.11 -14.70 32.63
N ALA A 881 33.47 -13.42 32.43
CA ALA A 881 34.71 -12.85 32.96
C ALA A 881 34.69 -12.76 34.49
N VAL A 882 33.53 -12.47 35.09
CA VAL A 882 33.35 -12.52 36.55
C VAL A 882 33.60 -13.94 37.09
N VAL A 883 33.08 -14.97 36.42
CA VAL A 883 33.32 -16.38 36.81
C VAL A 883 34.81 -16.73 36.76
N ARG A 884 35.52 -16.26 35.74
CA ARG A 884 36.98 -16.46 35.60
C ARG A 884 37.83 -15.48 36.44
N ARG A 885 37.22 -14.58 37.20
CA ARG A 885 37.87 -13.54 38.01
C ARG A 885 38.73 -12.56 37.21
N ASP A 886 38.36 -12.30 35.95
CA ASP A 886 38.97 -11.27 35.10
C ASP A 886 38.19 -9.95 35.22
N SER A 887 38.57 -9.13 36.22
CA SER A 887 37.87 -7.88 36.51
C SER A 887 38.01 -6.83 35.40
N ALA A 888 39.08 -6.86 34.61
CA ALA A 888 39.34 -5.88 33.56
C ALA A 888 38.41 -6.12 32.36
N VAL A 889 38.33 -7.37 31.91
CA VAL A 889 37.40 -7.77 30.84
C VAL A 889 35.95 -7.61 31.31
N ALA A 890 35.64 -8.03 32.55
CA ALA A 890 34.29 -7.89 33.11
C ALA A 890 33.80 -6.43 33.11
N THR A 891 34.64 -5.50 33.60
CA THR A 891 34.27 -4.07 33.67
C THR A 891 34.12 -3.46 32.27
N THR A 892 35.03 -3.77 31.35
CA THR A 892 35.01 -3.22 29.98
C THR A 892 33.77 -3.69 29.21
N ALA A 893 33.48 -4.99 29.27
CA ALA A 893 32.32 -5.57 28.60
C ALA A 893 30.99 -5.06 29.22
N ALA A 894 30.91 -4.98 30.55
CA ALA A 894 29.71 -4.47 31.24
C ALA A 894 29.42 -3.00 30.92
N ARG A 895 30.45 -2.13 30.88
CA ARG A 895 30.29 -0.72 30.48
C ARG A 895 29.79 -0.59 29.04
N SER A 896 30.34 -1.38 28.13
CA SER A 896 29.93 -1.34 26.72
C SER A 896 28.49 -1.83 26.53
N ALA A 897 28.10 -2.93 27.20
CA ALA A 897 26.72 -3.42 27.21
C ALA A 897 25.74 -2.40 27.80
N HIS A 898 26.09 -1.78 28.94
CA HIS A 898 25.28 -0.76 29.60
C HIS A 898 25.06 0.47 28.71
N ALA A 899 26.12 1.03 28.14
CA ALA A 899 26.03 2.18 27.24
C ALA A 899 25.21 1.89 25.98
N ALA A 900 25.31 0.69 25.42
CA ALA A 900 24.48 0.29 24.29
C ALA A 900 23.01 0.13 24.68
N ALA A 901 22.72 -0.48 25.84
CA ALA A 901 21.36 -0.64 26.34
C ALA A 901 20.69 0.70 26.65
N GLU A 902 21.43 1.68 27.20
CA GLU A 902 20.93 3.04 27.41
C GLU A 902 20.58 3.74 26.09
N ARG A 903 21.47 3.71 25.10
CA ARG A 903 21.23 4.34 23.79
C ARG A 903 20.02 3.77 23.06
N LEU A 904 19.80 2.46 23.17
CA LEU A 904 18.68 1.77 22.54
C LEU A 904 17.37 1.92 23.32
N GLY A 905 17.42 2.29 24.61
CA GLY A 905 16.27 2.16 25.50
C GLY A 905 15.92 0.69 25.80
N ALA A 906 16.92 -0.20 25.82
CA ALA A 906 16.75 -1.63 26.11
C ALA A 906 16.72 -1.88 27.63
N GLU A 907 15.58 -1.57 28.27
CA GLU A 907 15.46 -1.53 29.73
C GLU A 907 15.75 -2.88 30.41
N ALA A 908 15.26 -3.97 29.82
CA ALA A 908 15.48 -5.31 30.35
C ALA A 908 16.97 -5.70 30.35
N LEU A 909 17.69 -5.44 29.25
CA LEU A 909 19.13 -5.69 29.18
C LEU A 909 19.91 -4.79 30.15
N ARG A 910 19.54 -3.49 30.22
CA ARG A 910 20.16 -2.55 31.16
C ARG A 910 20.05 -3.04 32.61
N ALA A 911 18.87 -3.49 33.01
CA ALA A 911 18.61 -4.02 34.35
C ALA A 911 19.47 -5.27 34.67
N GLU A 912 19.67 -6.17 33.69
CA GLU A 912 20.54 -7.34 33.86
C GLU A 912 22.01 -6.96 34.03
N VAL A 913 22.51 -5.99 33.25
CA VAL A 913 23.89 -5.48 33.37
C VAL A 913 24.10 -4.79 34.71
N GLU A 914 23.16 -3.95 35.16
CA GLU A 914 23.21 -3.29 36.47
C GLU A 914 23.11 -4.29 37.64
N SER A 915 22.33 -5.36 37.49
CA SER A 915 22.26 -6.46 38.44
C SER A 915 23.59 -7.21 38.56
N LEU A 916 24.23 -7.55 37.43
CA LEU A 916 25.56 -8.16 37.41
C LEU A 916 26.60 -7.23 38.06
N ALA A 917 26.61 -5.96 37.68
CA ALA A 917 27.56 -4.99 38.20
C ALA A 917 27.45 -4.81 39.72
N ARG A 918 26.23 -4.78 40.28
CA ARG A 918 26.03 -4.76 41.74
C ARG A 918 26.56 -6.01 42.42
N ARG A 919 26.28 -7.20 41.88
CA ARG A 919 26.73 -8.48 42.45
C ARG A 919 28.26 -8.64 42.40
N ALA A 920 28.89 -8.19 41.31
CA ALA A 920 30.32 -8.33 41.07
C ALA A 920 31.15 -7.07 41.42
N ARG A 921 30.50 -6.00 41.93
CA ARG A 921 31.10 -4.70 42.26
C ARG A 921 31.85 -4.05 41.08
N LEU A 922 31.28 -4.15 39.88
CA LEU A 922 31.82 -3.53 38.67
C LEU A 922 31.40 -2.06 38.60
N ASP A 923 32.31 -1.17 38.18
CA ASP A 923 31.99 0.23 37.97
C ASP A 923 31.44 0.46 36.55
N LEU A 924 30.14 0.70 36.44
CA LEU A 924 29.47 0.98 35.17
C LEU A 924 29.61 2.43 34.71
N ARG A 925 30.11 3.35 35.56
CA ARG A 925 30.34 4.73 35.12
C ARG A 925 31.37 4.67 34.02
N ALA A 926 31.04 5.24 32.87
CA ALA A 926 32.02 5.46 31.83
C ALA A 926 33.22 6.15 32.48
N GLY A 927 34.39 5.51 32.43
CA GLY A 927 35.59 6.31 32.43
C GLY A 927 35.45 7.21 31.21
N ALA A 928 35.29 8.52 31.42
CA ALA A 928 36.08 9.43 30.61
C ALA A 928 37.48 8.82 30.62
N ALA A 929 38.00 8.44 29.46
CA ALA A 929 39.39 8.04 29.36
C ALA A 929 40.23 9.09 30.14
N PRO A 930 41.30 8.72 30.86
CA PRO A 930 42.30 9.73 31.16
C PRO A 930 42.62 10.37 29.80
N PRO A 931 42.58 11.70 29.66
CA PRO A 931 42.96 12.31 28.40
C PRO A 931 44.34 11.74 28.03
N PRO A 932 44.66 11.55 26.73
CA PRO A 932 46.04 11.26 26.33
C PRO A 932 46.92 12.21 27.11
N PRO A 933 48.09 11.79 27.67
CA PRO A 933 48.86 12.65 28.55
C PRO A 933 48.97 13.98 27.84
N ARG A 934 48.23 14.98 28.36
CA ARG A 934 48.40 16.33 27.91
C ARG A 934 49.87 16.51 28.20
N ARG A 935 50.69 16.70 27.16
CA ARG A 935 51.88 17.50 27.33
C ARG A 935 51.34 18.78 27.95
N ARG A 936 51.40 18.85 29.29
CA ARG A 936 51.33 20.13 29.96
C ARG A 936 52.37 20.95 29.21
N PRO A 937 52.03 22.14 28.70
CA PRO A 937 53.10 23.04 28.32
C PRO A 937 54.02 23.04 29.53
N ALA A 938 55.29 22.66 29.29
CA ALA A 938 56.27 22.70 30.35
C ALA A 938 56.09 24.06 31.02
N ASP A 939 55.94 24.05 32.34
CA ASP A 939 56.17 25.25 33.11
C ASP A 939 57.42 25.91 32.49
N PRO A 940 57.36 27.16 31.97
CA PRO A 940 58.48 27.75 31.23
C PRO A 940 59.79 27.74 32.03
N PHE A 941 59.68 27.55 33.36
CA PHE A 941 60.75 27.55 34.34
C PHE A 941 60.95 26.16 35.00
N GLY A 942 60.28 25.11 34.52
CA GLY A 942 60.41 23.74 35.02
C GLY A 942 59.93 23.52 36.46
N LEU A 943 59.17 24.46 37.02
CA LEU A 943 58.64 24.37 38.37
C LEU A 943 57.45 23.40 38.43
N THR A 944 57.42 22.56 39.46
CA THR A 944 56.25 21.75 39.79
C THR A 944 55.18 22.61 40.45
N ALA A 945 53.91 22.17 40.43
CA ALA A 945 52.82 22.89 41.09
C ALA A 945 53.13 23.17 42.58
N ARG A 946 53.78 22.22 43.26
CA ARG A 946 54.17 22.36 44.67
C ARG A 946 55.30 23.37 44.87
N GLU A 947 56.24 23.44 43.93
CA GLU A 947 57.31 24.43 43.95
C GLU A 947 56.79 25.85 43.67
N ARG A 948 55.72 26.02 42.85
CA ARG A 948 55.06 27.32 42.68
C ARG A 948 54.38 27.81 43.96
N GLU A 949 53.68 26.93 44.68
CA GLU A 949 53.08 27.29 45.98
C GLU A 949 54.16 27.73 46.99
N VAL A 950 55.28 27.01 47.03
CA VAL A 950 56.43 27.38 47.87
C VAL A 950 57.05 28.70 47.41
N LEU A 951 57.17 28.95 46.09
CA LEU A 951 57.70 30.20 45.53
C LEU A 951 56.78 31.40 45.83
N ARG A 952 55.46 31.22 45.82
CA ARG A 952 54.50 32.26 46.21
C ARG A 952 54.70 32.66 47.67
N LEU A 953 54.83 31.69 48.57
CA LEU A 953 55.14 31.95 49.98
C LEU A 953 56.54 32.56 50.20
N ILE A 954 57.51 32.28 49.30
CA ILE A 954 58.81 32.96 49.29
C ILE A 954 58.64 34.44 48.90
N CYS A 955 57.79 34.76 47.93
CA CYS A 955 57.47 36.13 47.53
C CYS A 955 56.84 36.91 48.70
N ASP A 956 56.03 36.25 49.52
CA ASP A 956 55.45 36.80 50.76
C ASP A 956 56.44 36.88 51.95
N GLY A 957 57.72 36.55 51.74
CA GLY A 957 58.76 36.61 52.78
C GLY A 957 58.74 35.48 53.81
N SER A 958 58.00 34.39 53.58
CA SER A 958 57.82 33.32 54.58
C SER A 958 59.07 32.46 54.79
N THR A 959 59.53 32.25 56.03
CA THR A 959 60.65 31.32 56.35
C THR A 959 60.30 29.85 56.08
N ASN A 960 61.30 28.96 55.97
CA ASN A 960 61.04 27.52 55.73
C ASN A 960 60.10 26.91 56.78
N ARG A 961 60.25 27.32 58.06
CA ARG A 961 59.34 26.95 59.15
C ARG A 961 57.90 27.41 58.91
N ARG A 962 57.71 28.63 58.38
CA ARG A 962 56.38 29.18 58.05
C ARG A 962 55.77 28.49 56.83
N ILE A 963 56.55 28.28 55.77
CA ILE A 963 56.14 27.52 54.57
C ILE A 963 55.72 26.10 54.96
N ALA A 964 56.53 25.42 55.76
CA ALA A 964 56.26 24.08 56.27
C ALA A 964 54.94 24.01 57.04
N ARG A 965 54.66 25.00 57.90
CA ARG A 965 53.40 25.09 58.64
C ARG A 965 52.21 25.37 57.74
N THR A 966 52.32 26.32 56.80
CA THR A 966 51.24 26.69 55.87
C THR A 966 50.87 25.54 54.94
N LEU A 967 51.88 24.78 54.48
CA LEU A 967 51.69 23.70 53.53
C LEU A 967 51.57 22.31 54.17
N PHE A 968 51.56 22.24 55.51
CA PHE A 968 51.53 20.99 56.30
C PHE A 968 52.61 19.97 55.89
N ILE A 969 53.86 20.42 55.76
CA ILE A 969 55.04 19.58 55.44
C ILE A 969 56.15 19.77 56.48
N ALA A 970 57.15 18.88 56.50
CA ALA A 970 58.32 19.05 57.36
C ALA A 970 59.20 20.23 56.91
N GLU A 971 59.83 20.94 57.84
CA GLU A 971 60.72 22.09 57.56
C GLU A 971 61.89 21.72 56.63
N LYS A 972 62.43 20.50 56.78
CA LYS A 972 63.45 19.95 55.89
C LYS A 972 62.94 19.80 54.45
N THR A 973 61.69 19.38 54.26
CA THR A 973 61.07 19.23 52.93
C THR A 973 60.80 20.59 52.29
N ALA A 974 60.36 21.59 53.06
CA ALA A 974 60.27 22.97 52.59
C ALA A 974 61.64 23.48 52.10
N GLY A 975 62.71 23.21 52.86
CA GLY A 975 64.09 23.55 52.46
C GLY A 975 64.52 22.91 51.14
N VAL A 976 64.19 21.64 50.89
CA VAL A 976 64.46 20.96 49.61
C VAL A 976 63.72 21.63 48.45
N HIS A 977 62.45 21.98 48.65
CA HIS A 977 61.70 22.72 47.63
C HIS A 977 62.31 24.09 47.33
N VAL A 978 62.74 24.84 48.35
CA VAL A 978 63.44 26.12 48.15
C VAL A 978 64.71 25.92 47.32
N SER A 979 65.56 24.95 47.67
CA SER A 979 66.80 24.68 46.92
C SER A 979 66.53 24.31 45.45
N ASN A 980 65.51 23.50 45.19
CA ASN A 980 65.13 23.13 43.82
C ASN A 980 64.59 24.33 43.03
N ILE A 981 63.84 25.22 43.67
CA ILE A 981 63.36 26.46 43.04
C ILE A 981 64.53 27.37 42.67
N LEU A 982 65.49 27.57 43.58
CA LEU A 982 66.70 28.36 43.32
C LEU A 982 67.46 27.82 42.10
N MET A 983 67.68 26.51 42.07
CA MET A 983 68.35 25.83 40.96
C MET A 983 67.60 26.00 39.64
N LYS A 984 66.27 25.81 39.64
CA LYS A 984 65.43 25.89 38.43
C LYS A 984 65.26 27.31 37.89
N LEU A 985 65.29 28.32 38.76
CA LEU A 985 65.26 29.74 38.38
C LEU A 985 66.66 30.31 38.10
N GLY A 986 67.73 29.54 38.32
CA GLY A 986 69.11 29.99 38.10
C GLY A 986 69.58 31.09 39.06
N VAL A 987 69.03 31.12 40.27
CA VAL A 987 69.32 32.16 41.29
C VAL A 987 69.97 31.56 42.52
N THR A 988 70.65 32.39 43.32
CA THR A 988 71.47 31.91 44.44
C THR A 988 70.85 32.19 45.81
N SER A 989 69.87 33.08 45.87
CA SER A 989 69.19 33.43 47.12
C SER A 989 67.66 33.44 46.99
N ARG A 990 66.98 33.23 48.11
CA ARG A 990 65.52 33.31 48.22
C ARG A 990 64.95 34.68 47.82
N GLY A 991 65.70 35.75 48.06
CA GLY A 991 65.31 37.12 47.68
C GLY A 991 65.40 37.31 46.17
N GLU A 992 66.43 36.74 45.54
CA GLU A 992 66.55 36.71 44.08
C GLU A 992 65.45 35.88 43.42
N ALA A 993 65.01 34.78 44.06
CA ALA A 993 63.89 33.98 43.57
C ALA A 993 62.56 34.74 43.58
N ALA A 994 62.27 35.50 44.64
CA ALA A 994 61.09 36.37 44.70
C ALA A 994 61.15 37.48 43.64
N ALA A 995 62.31 38.13 43.49
CA ALA A 995 62.51 39.15 42.46
C ALA A 995 62.42 38.58 41.04
N ALA A 996 62.93 37.37 40.80
CA ALA A 996 62.80 36.66 39.53
C ALA A 996 61.34 36.31 39.24
N ALA A 997 60.57 35.86 40.23
CA ALA A 997 59.16 35.52 40.07
C ALA A 997 58.32 36.74 39.64
N HIS A 998 58.56 37.92 40.22
CA HIS A 998 57.88 39.16 39.80
C HIS A 998 58.33 39.64 38.42
N ARG A 999 59.64 39.62 38.14
CA ARG A 999 60.19 40.09 36.86
C ARG A 999 59.75 39.22 35.67
N LEU A 1000 59.61 37.91 35.90
CA LEU A 1000 59.21 36.93 34.90
C LEU A 1000 57.68 36.76 34.82
N GLY A 1001 56.90 37.52 35.62
CA GLY A 1001 55.45 37.45 35.63
C GLY A 1001 54.90 36.06 36.00
N ILE A 1002 55.59 35.34 36.91
CA ILE A 1002 55.20 33.96 37.28
C ILE A 1002 53.83 33.94 37.99
N PHE A 1003 53.46 35.04 38.63
CA PHE A 1003 52.16 35.26 39.29
C PHE A 1003 51.57 36.60 38.81
N ASP A 1004 50.27 36.63 38.53
CA ASP A 1004 49.55 37.87 38.21
C ASP A 1004 49.46 38.79 39.46
N PRO A 1005 49.52 40.12 39.29
CA PRO A 1005 49.48 41.07 40.41
C PRO A 1005 48.17 41.06 41.22
N ASP A 1006 47.09 40.48 40.67
CA ASP A 1006 45.77 40.42 41.32
C ASP A 1006 45.50 39.12 42.10
N ASP A 1007 46.44 38.17 42.15
CA ASP A 1007 46.27 36.91 42.91
C ASP A 1007 46.73 37.06 44.38
N SER A 1008 46.42 38.21 44.99
CA SER A 1008 46.59 38.44 46.42
C SER A 1008 45.39 37.84 47.17
N GLY A 1009 45.69 36.96 48.13
CA GLY A 1009 44.68 36.24 48.92
C GLY A 1009 43.66 37.16 49.61
N PRO A 1010 42.52 36.60 50.04
CA PRO A 1010 41.38 37.38 50.52
C PRO A 1010 41.79 38.28 51.69
N ASN A 1011 41.58 39.57 51.49
CA ASN A 1011 41.71 40.63 52.48
C ASN A 1011 40.75 40.35 53.65
N GLU A 1012 41.30 40.07 54.83
CA GLU A 1012 40.55 40.07 56.09
C GLU A 1012 40.29 41.52 56.53
N GLY A 1013 39.01 41.86 56.75
CA GLY A 1013 38.61 43.07 57.47
C GLY A 1013 37.10 43.30 57.41
N PRO A 1014 36.37 43.25 58.54
CA PRO A 1014 34.92 43.47 58.56
C PRO A 1014 34.54 44.93 58.84
N ALA A 1015 33.27 45.22 58.51
CA ALA A 1015 32.35 46.19 59.09
C ALA A 1015 32.12 47.52 58.34
N PRO A 1016 30.89 48.06 58.46
CA PRO A 1016 29.60 47.52 58.04
C PRO A 1016 29.27 47.78 56.57
#